data_AF-A0A7Y6X901-F1
#
_entry.id   AF-A0A7Y6X901-F1
#
_cell.length_a   1.000
_cell.length_b   1.000
_cell.length_c   1.000
_cell.angle_alpha   90.00
_cell.angle_beta   90.00
_cell.angle_gamma   90.00
#
_symmetry.space_group_name_H-M   'P 1'
#
loop_
_entity.id
_entity.type
_entity.pdbx_description
1 polymer ?
#
loop_
_entity_poly.entity_id
_entity_poly.type
_entity_poly.pdbx_seq_one_letter_code
_entity_poly.pdbx_strand_id
1 'polypeptide(L)'
;MRWTWAVPLLLLGGCDAIRIDDFLAPHATLTRKEPEPPGEHCEHGGEALLAGPDANDDGRLSDDEAASIQYFCDKRPPRVAQRTREEPVGTRCEHGGHAVETGIDSDWDGVLDDAEVTATEYVCATTFPGVLVRTRAVLPGAACPLGGQLTHAGNDTNQDGILSDDEITREVYGCLEPETVLTRVVLLGTRGGSECGSTDIHAVESGPDLDRDGTLDDDELRAASHICNPRVPILTRQHAEAPGVNCPAGGMAVAYGGDEDKNGVLEELEVLARHYVCRSAATHDGPYELLDATDVAALQNISHIRGGLIISSQVATEVVLPRLEFVEGSVDIHDNPLLVRVAIPGLRFVRDDLLIARNPQLTSLTFGPAAFPPSREVPVGRTLKVERNAQLFSLAGTSALAPRQGLEITDNALLDSAGSFTFVQSITGTVLISGNPALRDLPLPQVTFVGSLSVVDNPSLQTLAGLRKLRTAQANVSLVRNEALEDSALLENLQTVGSDFEVSGNPQLKRLELPNLSRVGGFTIEGNSNLSVVGPMRSLRDVGSHLRIIGNARLFQVTELSALQSIRGELAIANNRSLVDLSGLERLTVVSYVYADGNTNLPTLAGLKGLREVDGLTVRDNPSLTELRLDSLAQVRVGFMVTGNTWLPSCRARRLAEAVHTGALDERVIENNDEAAACPP
;
A
#
# COMPACT_ATOMS: atom_id res chain seq x y z
N MET A 1 119.08 72.53 36.29
CA MET A 1 117.92 73.12 35.58
C MET A 1 117.25 71.99 34.81
N ARG A 2 116.19 71.42 35.42
CA ARG A 2 114.79 71.43 34.94
C ARG A 2 114.59 70.57 33.68
N TRP A 3 114.40 69.25 33.84
CA TRP A 3 113.12 68.51 34.09
C TRP A 3 112.52 68.06 32.72
N THR A 4 112.05 66.84 32.46
CA THR A 4 111.74 65.68 33.32
C THR A 4 111.30 64.47 32.46
N TRP A 5 111.78 63.25 32.79
CA TRP A 5 111.07 61.94 32.96
C TRP A 5 110.28 61.34 31.77
N ALA A 6 110.13 60.03 31.54
CA ALA A 6 110.55 58.74 32.11
C ALA A 6 109.96 57.69 31.12
N VAL A 7 110.68 56.71 30.57
CA VAL A 7 111.02 55.37 31.09
C VAL A 7 110.55 54.32 30.06
N PRO A 8 111.24 53.18 29.90
CA PRO A 8 111.27 52.32 28.71
C PRO A 8 110.54 50.98 28.91
N LEU A 9 110.40 50.14 27.88
CA LEU A 9 110.26 48.69 28.07
C LEU A 9 110.69 47.84 26.85
N LEU A 10 111.86 47.23 27.03
CA LEU A 10 112.34 45.89 26.66
C LEU A 10 111.39 44.84 25.99
N LEU A 11 111.90 44.26 24.88
CA LEU A 11 112.17 42.82 24.58
C LEU A 11 111.47 42.15 23.37
N LEU A 12 112.37 41.63 22.50
CA LEU A 12 112.40 40.33 21.82
C LEU A 12 111.40 40.00 20.69
N GLY A 13 111.96 39.94 19.48
CA GLY A 13 112.04 38.70 18.67
C GLY A 13 110.87 38.37 17.73
N GLY A 14 111.19 38.09 16.46
CA GLY A 14 110.31 37.33 15.57
C GLY A 14 110.49 37.66 14.08
N CYS A 15 110.91 36.67 13.29
CA CYS A 15 110.88 36.70 11.84
C CYS A 15 109.44 36.64 11.32
N ASP A 16 109.04 37.50 10.39
CA ASP A 16 107.75 37.36 9.70
C ASP A 16 107.88 36.46 8.47
N ALA A 17 107.17 35.34 8.55
CA ALA A 17 106.98 34.35 7.50
C ALA A 17 105.88 34.81 6.53
N ILE A 18 106.12 34.60 5.23
CA ILE A 18 105.08 34.63 4.20
C ILE A 18 104.11 33.47 4.51
N ARG A 19 102.86 33.78 4.85
CA ARG A 19 101.80 32.78 5.04
C ARG A 19 101.21 32.41 3.68
N ILE A 20 101.31 31.12 3.34
CA ILE A 20 100.74 30.50 2.13
C ILE A 20 99.28 30.04 2.37
N ASP A 21 98.75 30.26 3.57
CA ASP A 21 97.41 29.79 3.99
C ASP A 21 96.23 30.57 3.37
N ASP A 22 96.46 31.75 2.77
CA ASP A 22 95.40 32.54 2.11
C ASP A 22 95.07 32.08 0.68
N PHE A 23 95.84 31.12 0.11
CA PHE A 23 95.60 30.58 -1.25
C PHE A 23 94.94 29.17 -1.26
N LEU A 24 94.56 28.64 -0.09
CA LEU A 24 93.96 27.31 0.06
C LEU A 24 92.70 27.31 0.94
N ALA A 25 91.95 28.41 1.00
CA ALA A 25 90.62 28.40 1.60
C ALA A 25 89.65 27.67 0.64
N PRO A 26 88.98 26.58 1.05
CA PRO A 26 87.98 25.93 0.22
C PRO A 26 86.78 26.87 0.05
N HIS A 27 86.47 27.25 -1.18
CA HIS A 27 85.26 27.99 -1.54
C HIS A 27 84.01 27.23 -1.06
N ALA A 28 82.99 27.96 -0.62
CA ALA A 28 81.75 27.36 -0.16
C ALA A 28 81.08 26.62 -1.32
N THR A 29 80.67 25.36 -1.11
CA THR A 29 79.91 24.62 -2.12
C THR A 29 78.44 25.00 -2.04
N LEU A 30 77.88 25.50 -3.13
CA LEU A 30 76.48 25.89 -3.27
C LEU A 30 75.72 24.90 -4.16
N THR A 31 74.41 24.82 -3.94
CA THR A 31 73.49 24.05 -4.81
C THR A 31 72.40 24.96 -5.35
N ARG A 32 72.08 24.79 -6.63
CA ARG A 32 71.01 25.52 -7.33
C ARG A 32 70.11 24.54 -8.04
N LYS A 33 68.81 24.70 -7.87
CA LYS A 33 67.78 23.84 -8.45
C LYS A 33 67.09 24.57 -9.59
N GLU A 34 66.98 23.94 -10.75
CA GLU A 34 66.39 24.51 -11.94
C GLU A 34 65.43 23.51 -12.61
N PRO A 35 64.35 23.99 -13.25
CA PRO A 35 63.46 23.13 -14.02
C PRO A 35 64.15 22.65 -15.30
N GLU A 36 64.17 21.34 -15.54
CA GLU A 36 64.66 20.72 -16.77
C GLU A 36 63.47 20.50 -17.74
N PRO A 37 63.46 21.13 -18.91
CA PRO A 37 62.41 20.92 -19.89
C PRO A 37 62.49 19.52 -20.53
N PRO A 38 61.38 19.00 -21.11
CA PRO A 38 61.40 17.74 -21.84
C PRO A 38 62.43 17.76 -22.99
N GLY A 39 63.35 16.81 -23.00
CA GLY A 39 64.48 16.81 -23.92
C GLY A 39 65.45 15.63 -23.75
N GLU A 40 66.68 15.79 -24.22
CA GLU A 40 67.70 14.73 -24.24
C GLU A 40 68.09 14.22 -22.84
N HIS A 41 67.94 15.05 -21.80
CA HIS A 41 68.30 14.68 -20.42
C HIS A 41 67.12 14.07 -19.64
N CYS A 42 65.90 14.56 -19.86
CA CYS A 42 64.67 14.00 -19.32
C CYS A 42 63.56 14.06 -20.38
N GLU A 43 63.10 12.91 -20.89
CA GLU A 43 62.10 12.83 -21.98
C GLU A 43 60.76 13.52 -21.64
N HIS A 44 60.43 13.62 -20.35
CA HIS A 44 59.18 14.20 -19.86
C HIS A 44 59.38 15.42 -18.96
N GLY A 45 60.59 16.00 -18.98
CA GLY A 45 60.99 17.10 -18.10
C GLY A 45 61.31 16.61 -16.68
N GLY A 46 61.66 17.54 -15.81
CA GLY A 46 61.98 17.26 -14.41
C GLY A 46 62.74 18.40 -13.77
N GLU A 47 63.68 18.07 -12.89
CA GLU A 47 64.47 19.06 -12.15
C GLU A 47 65.97 18.75 -12.28
N ALA A 48 66.76 19.75 -12.64
CA ALA A 48 68.20 19.69 -12.60
C ALA A 48 68.71 20.31 -11.30
N LEU A 49 69.56 19.59 -10.58
CA LEU A 49 70.28 20.09 -9.42
C LEU A 49 71.74 20.29 -9.81
N LEU A 50 72.16 21.56 -9.81
CA LEU A 50 73.54 21.96 -10.04
C LEU A 50 74.25 22.13 -8.71
N ALA A 51 75.51 21.65 -8.62
CA ALA A 51 76.36 21.81 -7.44
C ALA A 51 77.78 22.22 -7.85
N GLY A 52 78.36 23.16 -7.12
CA GLY A 52 79.72 23.64 -7.40
C GLY A 52 80.26 24.60 -6.35
N PRO A 53 81.58 24.88 -6.36
CA PRO A 53 82.19 25.89 -5.50
C PRO A 53 81.79 27.30 -5.95
N ASP A 54 81.46 28.16 -5.00
CA ASP A 54 81.29 29.61 -5.19
C ASP A 54 82.66 30.26 -5.43
N ALA A 55 83.17 30.11 -6.66
CA ALA A 55 84.56 30.42 -6.98
C ALA A 55 84.88 31.92 -6.91
N ASN A 56 83.85 32.77 -6.98
CA ASN A 56 83.97 34.22 -6.85
C ASN A 56 83.49 34.75 -5.47
N ASP A 57 83.07 33.86 -4.56
CA ASP A 57 82.53 34.12 -3.22
C ASP A 57 81.38 35.16 -3.19
N ASP A 58 80.53 35.18 -4.24
CA ASP A 58 79.41 36.12 -4.36
C ASP A 58 78.09 35.62 -3.72
N GLY A 59 78.09 34.39 -3.21
CA GLY A 59 76.98 33.73 -2.53
C GLY A 59 75.94 33.11 -3.47
N ARG A 60 76.22 33.00 -4.78
CA ARG A 60 75.34 32.35 -5.76
C ARG A 60 76.14 31.38 -6.64
N LEU A 61 75.51 30.28 -7.03
CA LEU A 61 76.09 29.37 -8.02
C LEU A 61 75.71 29.86 -9.43
N SER A 62 76.67 30.36 -10.19
CA SER A 62 76.50 30.67 -11.62
C SER A 62 76.73 29.44 -12.51
N ASP A 63 76.34 29.52 -13.79
CA ASP A 63 76.42 28.37 -14.73
C ASP A 63 77.87 27.93 -14.97
N ASP A 64 78.80 28.89 -14.92
CA ASP A 64 80.23 28.65 -15.12
C ASP A 64 80.90 28.01 -13.88
N GLU A 65 80.23 28.04 -12.73
CA GLU A 65 80.71 27.49 -11.44
C GLU A 65 80.11 26.11 -11.13
N ALA A 66 79.10 25.69 -11.88
CA ALA A 66 78.46 24.38 -11.72
C ALA A 66 79.43 23.25 -12.12
N ALA A 67 79.95 22.55 -11.12
CA ALA A 67 80.90 21.45 -11.32
C ALA A 67 80.21 20.11 -11.56
N SER A 68 78.96 19.94 -11.11
CA SER A 68 78.14 18.77 -11.39
C SER A 68 76.68 19.14 -11.59
N ILE A 69 76.01 18.42 -12.50
CA ILE A 69 74.58 18.53 -12.75
C ILE A 69 73.99 17.13 -12.56
N GLN A 70 72.95 17.04 -11.74
CA GLN A 70 72.18 15.82 -11.54
C GLN A 70 70.73 16.05 -11.96
N TYR A 71 70.24 15.22 -12.87
CA TYR A 71 68.87 15.30 -13.38
C TYR A 71 67.95 14.36 -12.61
N PHE A 72 66.81 14.88 -12.18
CA PHE A 72 65.71 14.16 -11.56
C PHE A 72 64.52 14.23 -12.52
N CYS A 73 64.36 13.19 -13.35
CA CYS A 73 63.33 13.16 -14.39
C CYS A 73 61.96 12.76 -13.84
N ASP A 74 60.92 13.41 -14.35
CA ASP A 74 59.53 13.04 -14.07
C ASP A 74 59.20 11.69 -14.72
N LYS A 75 58.49 10.83 -13.99
CA LYS A 75 58.02 9.54 -14.52
C LYS A 75 56.89 9.75 -15.52
N ARG A 76 56.85 8.92 -16.56
CA ARG A 76 55.84 8.95 -17.62
C ARG A 76 54.43 8.80 -17.01
N PRO A 77 53.45 9.66 -17.38
CA PRO A 77 52.12 9.63 -16.79
C PRO A 77 51.38 8.34 -17.20
N PRO A 78 50.80 7.58 -16.24
CA PRO A 78 50.20 6.27 -16.50
C PRO A 78 49.12 6.33 -17.59
N ARG A 79 49.04 5.30 -18.43
CA ARG A 79 48.02 5.15 -19.47
C ARG A 79 46.83 4.35 -18.93
N VAL A 80 45.63 4.90 -19.11
CA VAL A 80 44.38 4.18 -18.82
C VAL A 80 43.98 3.42 -20.08
N ALA A 81 43.74 2.11 -19.94
CA ALA A 81 43.26 1.25 -21.01
C ALA A 81 41.89 0.67 -20.66
N GLN A 82 41.07 0.39 -21.68
CA GLN A 82 39.75 -0.23 -21.54
C GLN A 82 39.64 -1.44 -22.48
N ARG A 83 39.05 -2.52 -21.98
CA ARG A 83 38.73 -3.72 -22.76
C ARG A 83 37.28 -4.14 -22.52
N THR A 84 36.60 -4.55 -23.58
CA THR A 84 35.23 -5.07 -23.49
C THR A 84 35.21 -6.57 -23.77
N ARG A 85 34.55 -7.33 -22.88
CA ARG A 85 34.35 -8.78 -23.00
C ARG A 85 32.85 -9.08 -23.02
N GLU A 86 32.43 -10.06 -23.82
CA GLU A 86 31.04 -10.53 -23.82
C GLU A 86 30.73 -11.29 -22.52
N GLU A 87 29.62 -10.92 -21.86
CA GLU A 87 29.14 -11.58 -20.65
C GLU A 87 27.94 -12.46 -21.00
N PRO A 88 28.05 -13.79 -20.78
CA PRO A 88 26.95 -14.70 -21.06
C PRO A 88 25.78 -14.49 -20.09
N VAL A 89 24.61 -14.99 -20.48
CA VAL A 89 23.42 -15.05 -19.61
C VAL A 89 23.76 -15.73 -18.29
N GLY A 90 23.49 -15.05 -17.17
CA GLY A 90 23.83 -15.55 -15.85
C GLY A 90 23.32 -14.66 -14.71
N THR A 91 23.84 -14.88 -13.50
CA THR A 91 23.42 -14.16 -12.29
C THR A 91 23.83 -12.69 -12.27
N ARG A 92 24.80 -12.30 -13.12
CA ARG A 92 25.28 -10.91 -13.28
C ARG A 92 24.44 -10.12 -14.28
N CYS A 93 24.21 -10.69 -15.47
CA CYS A 93 23.30 -10.15 -16.47
C CYS A 93 22.29 -11.25 -16.88
N GLU A 94 21.02 -11.07 -16.50
CA GLU A 94 19.94 -12.05 -16.76
C GLU A 94 19.70 -12.27 -18.26
N HIS A 95 20.01 -11.28 -19.10
CA HIS A 95 19.88 -11.37 -20.55
C HIS A 95 21.23 -11.30 -21.28
N GLY A 96 22.33 -11.53 -20.55
CA GLY A 96 23.69 -11.34 -21.08
C GLY A 96 24.04 -9.86 -21.30
N GLY A 97 25.22 -9.60 -21.84
CA GLY A 97 25.67 -8.24 -22.11
C GLY A 97 27.18 -8.17 -22.29
N HIS A 98 27.79 -7.10 -21.79
CA HIS A 98 29.22 -6.85 -21.88
C HIS A 98 29.80 -6.49 -20.51
N ALA A 99 30.99 -7.02 -20.22
CA ALA A 99 31.84 -6.56 -19.13
C ALA A 99 32.84 -5.54 -19.70
N VAL A 100 32.80 -4.32 -19.19
CA VAL A 100 33.73 -3.24 -19.50
C VAL A 100 34.78 -3.20 -18.40
N GLU A 101 36.01 -3.54 -18.75
CA GLU A 101 37.15 -3.59 -17.83
C GLU A 101 38.03 -2.37 -18.07
N THR A 102 38.42 -1.69 -17.00
CA THR A 102 39.32 -0.53 -17.03
C THR A 102 40.51 -0.76 -16.11
N GLY A 103 41.67 -0.30 -16.52
CA GLY A 103 42.88 -0.42 -15.72
C GLY A 103 44.00 0.50 -16.17
N ILE A 104 45.12 0.40 -15.45
CA ILE A 104 46.35 1.12 -15.79
C ILE A 104 47.24 0.14 -16.51
N ASP A 105 47.50 0.41 -17.78
CA ASP A 105 48.49 -0.27 -18.61
C ASP A 105 49.87 -0.04 -17.96
N SER A 106 50.28 -1.04 -17.17
CA SER A 106 51.39 -0.97 -16.23
C SER A 106 52.70 -1.35 -16.90
N ASP A 107 52.63 -2.15 -17.96
CA ASP A 107 53.78 -2.56 -18.77
C ASP A 107 53.93 -1.79 -20.09
N TRP A 108 52.97 -0.92 -20.40
CA TRP A 108 52.96 0.05 -21.50
C TRP A 108 52.86 -0.59 -22.88
N ASP A 109 52.28 -1.79 -22.96
CA ASP A 109 52.12 -2.51 -24.22
C ASP A 109 50.88 -2.09 -25.02
N GLY A 110 50.00 -1.27 -24.41
CA GLY A 110 48.78 -0.74 -25.01
C GLY A 110 47.59 -1.70 -25.01
N VAL A 111 47.71 -2.87 -24.37
CA VAL A 111 46.64 -3.82 -24.10
C VAL A 111 46.30 -3.75 -22.62
N LEU A 112 45.06 -4.11 -22.25
CA LEU A 112 44.71 -4.29 -20.85
C LEU A 112 44.73 -5.79 -20.53
N ASP A 113 45.76 -6.21 -19.81
CA ASP A 113 45.91 -7.58 -19.32
C ASP A 113 45.08 -7.82 -18.05
N ASP A 114 44.75 -9.08 -17.76
CA ASP A 114 43.90 -9.46 -16.62
C ASP A 114 44.50 -9.02 -15.26
N ALA A 115 45.82 -8.89 -15.18
CA ALA A 115 46.52 -8.43 -13.99
C ALA A 115 46.44 -6.90 -13.78
N GLU A 116 46.09 -6.16 -14.83
CA GLU A 116 46.08 -4.69 -14.86
C GLU A 116 44.67 -4.12 -14.65
N VAL A 117 43.64 -4.96 -14.75
CA VAL A 117 42.25 -4.59 -14.51
C VAL A 117 42.08 -4.13 -13.06
N THR A 118 41.74 -2.86 -12.88
CA THR A 118 41.48 -2.27 -11.56
C THR A 118 39.99 -2.09 -11.27
N ALA A 119 39.16 -2.06 -12.31
CA ALA A 119 37.71 -2.04 -12.19
C ALA A 119 37.03 -2.79 -13.34
N THR A 120 35.89 -3.41 -13.04
CA THR A 120 35.02 -4.07 -14.02
C THR A 120 33.60 -3.56 -13.82
N GLU A 121 33.01 -3.01 -14.86
CA GLU A 121 31.60 -2.63 -14.94
C GLU A 121 30.86 -3.59 -15.87
N TYR A 122 29.56 -3.80 -15.62
CA TYR A 122 28.73 -4.66 -16.45
C TYR A 122 27.63 -3.83 -17.10
N VAL A 123 27.53 -3.93 -18.43
CA VAL A 123 26.46 -3.38 -19.25
C VAL A 123 25.56 -4.54 -19.66
N CYS A 124 24.42 -4.68 -18.99
CA CYS A 124 23.48 -5.75 -19.22
C CYS A 124 22.43 -5.36 -20.27
N ALA A 125 22.14 -6.28 -21.18
CA ALA A 125 20.97 -6.17 -22.04
C ALA A 125 19.68 -6.33 -21.23
N THR A 126 18.59 -5.74 -21.72
CA THR A 126 17.26 -5.84 -21.08
C THR A 126 16.27 -6.55 -21.99
N THR A 127 15.06 -6.80 -21.49
CA THR A 127 13.94 -7.30 -22.32
C THR A 127 13.46 -6.26 -23.33
N PHE A 128 13.87 -5.00 -23.21
CA PHE A 128 13.51 -3.91 -24.11
C PHE A 128 14.63 -3.70 -25.16
N PRO A 129 14.33 -3.87 -26.46
CA PRO A 129 15.32 -3.68 -27.51
C PRO A 129 15.94 -2.28 -27.47
N GLY A 130 17.27 -2.20 -27.47
CA GLY A 130 18.01 -0.93 -27.44
C GLY A 130 18.18 -0.33 -26.05
N VAL A 131 17.54 -0.83 -25.00
CA VAL A 131 17.76 -0.33 -23.63
C VAL A 131 18.85 -1.15 -22.95
N LEU A 132 19.90 -0.46 -22.50
CA LEU A 132 21.02 -1.03 -21.77
C LEU A 132 21.04 -0.51 -20.33
N VAL A 133 21.56 -1.33 -19.43
CA VAL A 133 21.73 -0.99 -18.01
C VAL A 133 23.19 -1.16 -17.61
N ARG A 134 23.79 -0.11 -17.05
CA ARG A 134 25.13 -0.15 -16.46
C ARG A 134 25.02 0.02 -14.96
N THR A 135 25.55 -0.94 -14.19
CA THR A 135 25.53 -0.86 -12.71
C THR A 135 26.94 -0.67 -12.17
N ARG A 136 27.13 0.30 -11.27
CA ARG A 136 28.39 0.49 -10.53
C ARG A 136 28.17 0.44 -9.02
N ALA A 137 29.18 0.01 -8.28
CA ALA A 137 29.18 0.11 -6.82
C ALA A 137 29.35 1.57 -6.37
N VAL A 138 28.61 1.97 -5.34
CA VAL A 138 28.72 3.28 -4.68
C VAL A 138 29.35 3.09 -3.32
N LEU A 139 30.46 3.79 -3.07
CA LEU A 139 31.09 3.82 -1.75
C LEU A 139 30.24 4.62 -0.76
N PRO A 140 30.34 4.34 0.55
CA PRO A 140 29.71 5.15 1.59
C PRO A 140 30.02 6.63 1.43
N GLY A 141 28.97 7.46 1.40
CA GLY A 141 29.10 8.90 1.17
C GLY A 141 27.77 9.64 1.28
N ALA A 142 27.73 10.88 0.79
CA ALA A 142 26.55 11.75 0.91
C ALA A 142 25.30 11.21 0.18
N ALA A 143 25.48 10.51 -0.95
CA ALA A 143 24.37 9.94 -1.72
C ALA A 143 23.81 8.64 -1.10
N CYS A 144 24.70 7.75 -0.63
CA CYS A 144 24.33 6.55 0.11
C CYS A 144 25.22 6.44 1.36
N PRO A 145 24.70 6.68 2.58
CA PRO A 145 25.50 6.68 3.81
C PRO A 145 26.24 5.37 4.10
N LEU A 146 25.69 4.25 3.63
CA LEU A 146 26.25 2.90 3.79
C LEU A 146 26.84 2.33 2.50
N GLY A 147 26.95 3.16 1.46
CA GLY A 147 27.23 2.69 0.12
C GLY A 147 26.04 1.96 -0.48
N GLY A 148 26.25 1.33 -1.63
CA GLY A 148 25.20 0.64 -2.36
C GLY A 148 25.57 0.50 -3.83
N GLN A 149 24.59 0.66 -4.69
CA GLN A 149 24.78 0.60 -6.14
C GLN A 149 24.10 1.79 -6.82
N LEU A 150 24.65 2.19 -7.95
CA LEU A 150 24.08 3.17 -8.86
C LEU A 150 23.80 2.46 -10.18
N THR A 151 22.55 2.51 -10.59
CA THR A 151 22.07 1.94 -11.85
C THR A 151 21.86 3.08 -12.84
N HIS A 152 22.58 3.02 -13.96
CA HIS A 152 22.33 3.86 -15.12
C HIS A 152 21.54 3.06 -16.15
N ALA A 153 20.50 3.68 -16.71
CA ALA A 153 19.75 3.12 -17.81
C ALA A 153 19.63 4.15 -18.94
N GLY A 154 19.63 3.65 -20.17
CA GLY A 154 19.55 4.50 -21.34
C GLY A 154 19.37 3.68 -22.61
N ASN A 155 19.15 4.39 -23.71
CA ASN A 155 18.97 3.76 -25.01
C ASN A 155 20.27 3.82 -25.81
N ASP A 156 20.77 2.65 -26.20
CA ASP A 156 21.88 2.46 -27.14
C ASP A 156 21.49 3.03 -28.50
N THR A 157 21.87 4.28 -28.72
CA THR A 157 21.44 5.09 -29.85
C THR A 157 22.35 4.88 -31.04
N ASN A 158 23.62 4.55 -30.78
CA ASN A 158 24.63 4.26 -31.80
C ASN A 158 24.72 2.75 -32.16
N GLN A 159 24.02 1.88 -31.40
CA GLN A 159 23.97 0.42 -31.56
C GLN A 159 25.32 -0.27 -31.41
N ASP A 160 26.21 0.28 -30.59
CA ASP A 160 27.53 -0.30 -30.33
C ASP A 160 27.55 -1.30 -29.17
N GLY A 161 26.41 -1.49 -28.48
CA GLY A 161 26.26 -2.43 -27.38
C GLY A 161 26.85 -1.94 -26.05
N ILE A 162 27.28 -0.68 -25.97
CA ILE A 162 27.82 -0.03 -24.78
C ILE A 162 26.88 1.10 -24.37
N LEU A 163 26.62 1.23 -23.07
CA LEU A 163 25.91 2.41 -22.56
C LEU A 163 26.93 3.52 -22.28
N SER A 164 27.12 4.42 -23.23
CA SER A 164 27.97 5.60 -23.07
C SER A 164 27.30 6.66 -22.18
N ASP A 165 28.08 7.59 -21.61
CA ASP A 165 27.54 8.59 -20.69
C ASP A 165 26.53 9.55 -21.35
N ASP A 166 26.64 9.77 -22.67
CA ASP A 166 25.70 10.57 -23.45
C ASP A 166 24.35 9.87 -23.69
N GLU A 167 24.29 8.55 -23.52
CA GLU A 167 23.08 7.73 -23.73
C GLU A 167 22.29 7.49 -22.44
N ILE A 168 22.88 7.80 -21.28
CA ILE A 168 22.24 7.66 -19.98
C ILE A 168 21.11 8.67 -19.86
N THR A 169 19.89 8.16 -19.74
CA THR A 169 18.70 8.97 -19.50
C THR A 169 18.23 8.90 -18.05
N ARG A 170 18.60 7.83 -17.33
CA ARG A 170 18.17 7.58 -15.96
C ARG A 170 19.31 7.14 -15.07
N GLU A 171 19.33 7.68 -13.87
CA GLU A 171 20.26 7.34 -12.80
C GLU A 171 19.48 7.04 -11.53
N VAL A 172 19.66 5.85 -10.97
CA VAL A 172 18.92 5.38 -9.79
C VAL A 172 19.87 4.79 -8.76
N TYR A 173 19.88 5.41 -7.58
CA TYR A 173 20.60 4.88 -6.41
C TYR A 173 19.79 3.79 -5.72
N GLY A 174 20.46 2.67 -5.46
CA GLY A 174 20.03 1.60 -4.58
C GLY A 174 20.97 1.53 -3.37
N CYS A 175 20.64 2.28 -2.32
CA CYS A 175 21.46 2.37 -1.12
C CYS A 175 21.26 1.16 -0.21
N LEU A 176 22.31 0.77 0.52
CA LEU A 176 22.22 -0.25 1.55
C LEU A 176 21.60 0.32 2.82
N GLU A 177 20.77 -0.48 3.47
CA GLU A 177 20.17 -0.15 4.77
C GLU A 177 21.01 -0.65 5.94
N PRO A 178 20.91 0.01 7.11
CA PRO A 178 21.58 -0.43 8.32
C PRO A 178 21.09 -1.81 8.77
N GLU A 179 22.03 -2.62 9.26
CA GLU A 179 21.71 -3.96 9.77
C GLU A 179 21.06 -3.93 11.17
N THR A 180 21.13 -2.79 11.85
CA THR A 180 20.62 -2.60 13.21
C THR A 180 19.11 -2.57 13.20
N VAL A 181 18.49 -3.62 13.74
CA VAL A 181 17.04 -3.72 13.94
C VAL A 181 16.71 -3.36 15.38
N LEU A 182 15.88 -2.34 15.56
CA LEU A 182 15.33 -1.96 16.84
C LEU A 182 13.99 -2.64 17.06
N THR A 183 13.69 -2.90 18.33
CA THR A 183 12.47 -3.57 18.76
C THR A 183 11.91 -2.86 19.98
N ARG A 184 10.64 -2.50 19.96
CA ARG A 184 9.95 -1.90 21.11
C ARG A 184 8.64 -2.62 21.41
N VAL A 185 8.25 -2.64 22.69
CA VAL A 185 6.95 -3.13 23.13
C VAL A 185 6.11 -1.94 23.56
N VAL A 186 5.01 -1.67 22.86
CA VAL A 186 4.12 -0.53 23.09
C VAL A 186 2.80 -1.00 23.66
N LEU A 187 2.28 -0.34 24.71
CA LEU A 187 0.92 -0.58 25.20
C LEU A 187 -0.06 0.22 24.33
N LEU A 188 -0.92 -0.48 23.58
CA LEU A 188 -1.91 0.14 22.69
C LEU A 188 -3.24 0.48 23.38
N GLY A 189 -3.51 -0.07 24.57
CA GLY A 189 -4.75 0.14 25.32
C GLY A 189 -6.00 -0.44 24.64
N THR A 190 -7.16 0.20 24.84
CA THR A 190 -8.43 -0.21 24.19
C THR A 190 -8.52 0.34 22.77
N ARG A 191 -8.52 -0.56 21.77
CA ARG A 191 -9.01 -0.24 20.41
C ARG A 191 -10.34 -0.95 20.20
N GLY A 192 -11.41 -0.18 20.04
CA GLY A 192 -12.73 -0.74 19.69
C GLY A 192 -12.63 -1.49 18.36
N GLY A 193 -12.87 -2.80 18.38
CA GLY A 193 -12.82 -3.68 17.21
C GLY A 193 -11.60 -4.60 17.09
N SER A 194 -10.67 -4.61 18.05
CA SER A 194 -9.55 -5.58 18.05
C SER A 194 -10.01 -6.99 18.44
N GLU A 195 -9.46 -8.03 17.81
CA GLU A 195 -9.70 -9.46 18.09
C GLU A 195 -9.56 -9.85 19.57
N CYS A 196 -8.80 -9.08 20.36
CA CYS A 196 -8.48 -9.37 21.75
C CYS A 196 -9.65 -9.18 22.76
N GLY A 197 -10.71 -8.43 22.41
CA GLY A 197 -11.86 -8.21 23.31
C GLY A 197 -11.55 -7.61 24.70
N SER A 198 -10.35 -7.09 24.94
CA SER A 198 -9.84 -6.65 26.25
C SER A 198 -9.13 -5.29 26.18
N THR A 199 -8.75 -4.76 27.34
CA THR A 199 -8.11 -3.44 27.51
C THR A 199 -6.58 -3.46 27.41
N ASP A 200 -5.96 -4.64 27.51
CA ASP A 200 -4.53 -4.79 27.71
C ASP A 200 -3.90 -5.44 26.46
N ILE A 201 -3.76 -4.62 25.41
CA ILE A 201 -3.17 -5.02 24.14
C ILE A 201 -1.79 -4.39 24.03
N HIS A 202 -0.78 -5.22 23.85
CA HIS A 202 0.59 -4.78 23.58
C HIS A 202 0.92 -4.99 22.11
N ALA A 203 1.70 -4.10 21.52
CA ALA A 203 2.31 -4.30 20.22
C ALA A 203 3.81 -4.55 20.38
N VAL A 204 4.32 -5.61 19.75
CA VAL A 204 5.75 -5.79 19.54
C VAL A 204 6.07 -5.26 18.15
N GLU A 205 6.82 -4.18 18.11
CA GLU A 205 7.16 -3.41 16.91
C GLU A 205 8.64 -3.58 16.61
N SER A 206 9.00 -3.71 15.34
CA SER A 206 10.38 -3.96 14.91
C SER A 206 10.67 -3.33 13.56
N GLY A 207 11.88 -2.78 13.40
CA GLY A 207 12.32 -2.12 12.17
C GLY A 207 13.80 -1.73 12.19
N PRO A 208 14.40 -1.39 11.04
CA PRO A 208 15.78 -0.91 10.99
C PRO A 208 15.88 0.52 11.53
N ASP A 209 16.97 0.83 12.23
CA ASP A 209 17.35 2.16 12.69
C ASP A 209 17.97 2.96 11.53
N LEU A 210 17.11 3.58 10.71
CA LEU A 210 17.46 4.19 9.44
C LEU A 210 18.28 5.47 9.62
N ASP A 211 17.96 6.28 10.64
CA ASP A 211 18.64 7.54 10.92
C ASP A 211 19.73 7.44 11.99
N ARG A 212 19.84 6.27 12.64
CA ARG A 212 20.83 5.94 13.68
C ARG A 212 20.67 6.78 14.94
N ASP A 213 19.47 7.24 15.23
CA ASP A 213 19.19 7.93 16.48
C ASP A 213 19.00 6.97 17.67
N GLY A 214 18.90 5.66 17.38
CA GLY A 214 18.80 4.60 18.38
C GLY A 214 17.38 4.41 18.93
N THR A 215 16.38 5.03 18.30
CA THR A 215 14.96 4.87 18.59
C THR A 215 14.23 4.29 17.39
N LEU A 216 13.15 3.54 17.61
CA LEU A 216 12.34 3.01 16.51
C LEU A 216 11.22 4.01 16.23
N ASP A 217 11.33 4.74 15.14
CA ASP A 217 10.33 5.69 14.68
C ASP A 217 9.18 5.00 13.92
N ASP A 218 8.05 5.69 13.79
CA ASP A 218 6.87 5.14 13.11
C ASP A 218 7.14 4.88 11.61
N ASP A 219 8.02 5.66 10.98
CA ASP A 219 8.45 5.49 9.58
C ASP A 219 9.41 4.30 9.39
N GLU A 220 10.05 3.86 10.47
CA GLU A 220 10.99 2.73 10.48
C GLU A 220 10.29 1.38 10.71
N LEU A 221 9.03 1.39 11.13
CA LEU A 221 8.29 0.21 11.50
C LEU A 221 8.10 -0.75 10.30
N ARG A 222 8.72 -1.92 10.35
CA ARG A 222 8.62 -2.96 9.31
C ARG A 222 7.70 -4.11 9.67
N ALA A 223 7.63 -4.43 10.95
CA ALA A 223 6.81 -5.51 11.45
C ALA A 223 6.18 -5.12 12.79
N ALA A 224 4.90 -5.45 12.95
CA ALA A 224 4.19 -5.26 14.22
C ALA A 224 3.27 -6.47 14.47
N SER A 225 3.28 -6.98 15.69
CA SER A 225 2.24 -7.89 16.18
C SER A 225 1.60 -7.43 17.45
N HIS A 226 0.36 -7.85 17.63
CA HIS A 226 -0.39 -7.61 18.83
C HIS A 226 -0.41 -8.85 19.73
N ILE A 227 -0.21 -8.64 21.03
CA ILE A 227 -0.31 -9.65 22.07
C ILE A 227 -1.47 -9.25 22.99
N CYS A 228 -2.45 -10.14 23.11
CA CYS A 228 -3.62 -9.93 23.95
C CYS A 228 -3.36 -10.42 25.37
N ASN A 229 -3.63 -9.57 26.38
CA ASN A 229 -3.62 -9.94 27.81
C ASN A 229 -2.37 -10.71 28.27
N PRO A 230 -1.16 -10.18 28.04
CA PRO A 230 0.04 -10.82 28.58
C PRO A 230 -0.03 -10.85 30.11
N ARG A 231 0.09 -12.04 30.71
CA ARG A 231 0.10 -12.24 32.18
C ARG A 231 1.48 -12.06 32.80
N VAL A 232 2.50 -12.04 31.95
CA VAL A 232 3.92 -11.92 32.27
C VAL A 232 4.55 -10.87 31.35
N PRO A 233 5.70 -10.27 31.72
CA PRO A 233 6.39 -9.33 30.86
C PRO A 233 6.69 -9.95 29.49
N ILE A 234 6.45 -9.17 28.43
CA ILE A 234 6.80 -9.57 27.07
C ILE A 234 8.28 -9.31 26.87
N LEU A 235 9.01 -10.36 26.50
CA LEU A 235 10.41 -10.28 26.10
C LEU A 235 10.54 -10.47 24.60
N THR A 236 11.62 -9.89 24.06
CA THR A 236 11.99 -10.04 22.65
C THR A 236 13.41 -10.56 22.55
N ARG A 237 13.66 -11.49 21.63
CA ARG A 237 14.99 -12.00 21.31
C ARG A 237 15.21 -11.93 19.82
N GLN A 238 16.30 -11.30 19.43
CA GLN A 238 16.69 -11.18 18.03
C GLN A 238 17.66 -12.30 17.63
N HIS A 239 17.53 -12.79 16.41
CA HIS A 239 18.45 -13.74 15.80
C HIS A 239 18.66 -13.39 14.33
N ALA A 240 19.87 -13.63 13.81
CA ALA A 240 20.13 -13.44 12.39
C ALA A 240 19.32 -14.45 11.56
N GLU A 241 18.55 -13.96 10.59
CA GLU A 241 17.82 -14.80 9.65
C GLU A 241 18.67 -15.01 8.39
N ALA A 242 18.93 -16.27 8.06
CA ALA A 242 19.64 -16.63 6.84
C ALA A 242 18.77 -16.34 5.59
N PRO A 243 19.40 -16.06 4.43
CA PRO A 243 18.71 -16.04 3.14
C PRO A 243 17.82 -17.27 2.94
N GLY A 244 16.53 -17.05 2.70
CA GLY A 244 15.57 -18.13 2.61
C GLY A 244 14.13 -17.67 2.38
N VAL A 245 13.18 -18.56 2.72
CA VAL A 245 11.74 -18.37 2.46
C VAL A 245 11.17 -17.14 3.20
N ASN A 246 11.70 -16.85 4.39
CA ASN A 246 11.26 -15.72 5.21
C ASN A 246 11.81 -14.39 4.68
N CYS A 247 13.13 -14.32 4.46
CA CYS A 247 13.83 -13.18 3.88
C CYS A 247 14.82 -13.62 2.79
N PRO A 248 14.62 -13.25 1.51
CA PRO A 248 15.47 -13.71 0.39
C PRO A 248 16.93 -13.28 0.52
N ALA A 249 17.17 -12.07 1.01
CA ALA A 249 18.50 -11.53 1.27
C ALA A 249 18.99 -11.78 2.71
N GLY A 250 18.25 -12.56 3.51
CA GLY A 250 18.44 -12.65 4.95
C GLY A 250 17.94 -11.40 5.68
N GLY A 251 18.18 -11.34 6.98
CA GLY A 251 17.71 -10.23 7.81
C GLY A 251 17.80 -10.56 9.28
N MET A 252 16.85 -10.06 10.06
CA MET A 252 16.73 -10.33 11.49
C MET A 252 15.36 -10.93 11.81
N ALA A 253 15.37 -12.07 12.48
CA ALA A 253 14.18 -12.64 13.09
C ALA A 253 14.03 -12.11 14.52
N VAL A 254 12.88 -11.51 14.81
CA VAL A 254 12.51 -11.04 16.15
C VAL A 254 11.50 -12.01 16.74
N ALA A 255 11.96 -12.86 17.65
CA ALA A 255 11.11 -13.71 18.47
C ALA A 255 10.54 -12.93 19.64
N TYR A 256 9.28 -13.15 19.96
CA TYR A 256 8.61 -12.52 21.09
C TYR A 256 7.71 -13.51 21.84
N GLY A 257 7.59 -13.31 23.15
CA GLY A 257 6.85 -14.20 24.03
C GLY A 257 6.83 -13.68 25.46
N GLY A 258 6.15 -14.42 26.33
CA GLY A 258 6.07 -14.10 27.75
C GLY A 258 7.15 -14.82 28.55
N ASP A 259 7.77 -14.12 29.51
CA ASP A 259 8.70 -14.70 30.49
C ASP A 259 7.93 -15.51 31.55
N GLU A 260 7.65 -16.79 31.24
CA GLU A 260 6.77 -17.65 32.03
C GLU A 260 7.44 -18.10 33.33
N ASP A 261 8.75 -18.35 33.28
CA ASP A 261 9.54 -18.77 34.43
C ASP A 261 10.15 -17.59 35.23
N LYS A 262 10.01 -16.36 34.71
CA LYS A 262 10.45 -15.09 35.31
C LYS A 262 11.97 -14.99 35.47
N ASN A 263 12.72 -15.62 34.59
CA ASN A 263 14.18 -15.59 34.61
C ASN A 263 14.76 -14.38 33.86
N GLY A 264 13.92 -13.61 33.15
CA GLY A 264 14.31 -12.41 32.41
C GLY A 264 14.93 -12.67 31.03
N VAL A 265 14.84 -13.90 30.50
CA VAL A 265 15.40 -14.32 29.22
C VAL A 265 14.31 -15.05 28.42
N LEU A 266 14.09 -14.65 27.16
CA LEU A 266 13.13 -15.35 26.30
C LEU A 266 13.71 -16.68 25.78
N GLU A 267 13.30 -17.77 26.41
CA GLU A 267 13.68 -19.13 25.99
C GLU A 267 12.89 -19.59 24.76
N GLU A 268 13.39 -20.62 24.06
CA GLU A 268 12.76 -21.13 22.83
C GLU A 268 11.34 -21.68 23.06
N LEU A 269 11.07 -22.23 24.25
CA LEU A 269 9.76 -22.75 24.65
C LEU A 269 8.75 -21.65 24.99
N GLU A 270 9.22 -20.43 25.26
CA GLU A 270 8.41 -19.27 25.61
C GLU A 270 8.05 -18.40 24.40
N VAL A 271 8.68 -18.67 23.25
CA VAL A 271 8.43 -17.93 22.01
C VAL A 271 7.00 -18.19 21.55
N LEU A 272 6.18 -17.13 21.56
CA LEU A 272 4.82 -17.16 21.06
C LEU A 272 4.82 -17.13 19.52
N ALA A 273 5.63 -16.24 18.94
CA ALA A 273 5.74 -16.07 17.49
C ALA A 273 7.01 -15.29 17.11
N ARG A 274 7.22 -15.15 15.79
CA ARG A 274 8.39 -14.49 15.19
C ARG A 274 7.97 -13.53 14.10
N HIS A 275 8.68 -12.41 14.01
CA HIS A 275 8.67 -11.53 12.84
C HIS A 275 10.02 -11.49 12.18
N TYR A 276 10.02 -11.04 10.93
CA TYR A 276 11.21 -10.96 10.11
C TYR A 276 11.33 -9.53 9.59
N VAL A 277 12.42 -8.87 9.96
CA VAL A 277 12.85 -7.60 9.37
C VAL A 277 13.89 -7.96 8.31
N CYS A 278 13.43 -8.04 7.07
CA CYS A 278 14.29 -8.45 5.95
C CYS A 278 15.23 -7.32 5.57
N ARG A 279 16.46 -7.68 5.21
CA ARG A 279 17.44 -6.74 4.71
C ARG A 279 17.07 -6.34 3.28
N SER A 280 16.90 -5.04 3.04
CA SER A 280 16.77 -4.52 1.67
C SER A 280 18.13 -4.59 0.98
N ALA A 281 18.17 -5.22 -0.19
CA ALA A 281 19.41 -5.34 -0.97
C ALA A 281 19.78 -4.01 -1.66
N ALA A 282 18.78 -3.22 -2.03
CA ALA A 282 18.91 -1.93 -2.67
C ALA A 282 17.64 -1.09 -2.39
N THR A 283 17.82 0.03 -1.68
CA THR A 283 16.75 0.96 -1.33
C THR A 283 16.86 2.23 -2.15
N HIS A 284 15.77 2.61 -2.80
CA HIS A 284 15.60 3.90 -3.46
C HIS A 284 14.86 4.88 -2.55
N ASP A 285 15.32 6.14 -2.51
CA ASP A 285 14.76 7.19 -1.64
C ASP A 285 13.93 8.18 -2.44
N GLY A 286 12.68 8.38 -2.00
CA GLY A 286 11.72 9.25 -2.65
C GLY A 286 10.74 8.51 -3.57
N PRO A 287 9.69 9.22 -4.05
CA PRO A 287 8.77 8.67 -5.02
C PRO A 287 9.45 8.50 -6.38
N TYR A 288 9.09 7.43 -7.09
CA TYR A 288 9.62 7.13 -8.42
C TYR A 288 8.48 7.05 -9.44
N GLU A 289 8.61 7.77 -10.56
CA GLU A 289 7.67 7.74 -11.67
C GLU A 289 8.29 7.04 -12.88
N LEU A 290 7.63 5.98 -13.33
CA LEU A 290 8.01 5.15 -14.45
C LEU A 290 7.24 5.57 -15.70
N LEU A 291 7.95 6.19 -16.65
CA LEU A 291 7.42 6.79 -17.87
C LEU A 291 7.75 5.98 -19.12
N ASP A 292 8.80 5.15 -19.11
CA ASP A 292 9.22 4.35 -20.26
C ASP A 292 10.00 3.08 -19.87
N ALA A 293 10.54 2.39 -20.89
CA ALA A 293 11.32 1.17 -20.72
C ALA A 293 12.66 1.38 -19.99
N THR A 294 13.27 2.57 -20.10
CA THR A 294 14.52 2.91 -19.38
C THR A 294 14.27 3.01 -17.88
N ASP A 295 13.10 3.51 -17.48
CA ASP A 295 12.68 3.55 -16.07
C ASP A 295 12.44 2.13 -15.50
N VAL A 296 11.79 1.24 -16.27
CA VAL A 296 11.64 -0.17 -15.87
C VAL A 296 13.01 -0.80 -15.64
N ALA A 297 13.93 -0.59 -16.59
CA ALA A 297 15.28 -1.12 -16.56
C ALA A 297 16.09 -0.59 -15.36
N ALA A 298 15.99 0.70 -15.07
CA ALA A 298 16.66 1.33 -13.94
C ALA A 298 16.20 0.78 -12.57
N LEU A 299 14.93 0.39 -12.47
CA LEU A 299 14.36 -0.20 -11.25
C LEU A 299 14.59 -1.71 -11.09
N GLN A 300 15.11 -2.43 -12.09
CA GLN A 300 15.23 -3.90 -12.05
C GLN A 300 16.01 -4.43 -10.83
N ASN A 301 16.96 -3.64 -10.33
CA ASN A 301 17.79 -3.99 -9.18
C ASN A 301 17.30 -3.44 -7.84
N ILE A 302 16.29 -2.57 -7.83
CA ILE A 302 15.75 -1.97 -6.61
C ILE A 302 14.84 -2.98 -5.90
N SER A 303 15.12 -3.22 -4.62
CA SER A 303 14.32 -4.11 -3.77
C SER A 303 13.30 -3.38 -2.91
N HIS A 304 13.52 -2.10 -2.66
CA HIS A 304 12.73 -1.31 -1.72
C HIS A 304 12.65 0.14 -2.19
N ILE A 305 11.46 0.72 -2.18
CA ILE A 305 11.23 2.15 -2.48
C ILE A 305 10.70 2.83 -1.22
N ARG A 306 11.49 3.75 -0.65
CA ARG A 306 11.09 4.68 0.43
C ARG A 306 10.33 5.88 -0.15
N GLY A 307 9.14 5.58 -0.63
CA GLY A 307 8.26 6.50 -1.34
C GLY A 307 7.19 5.74 -2.12
N GLY A 308 6.42 6.46 -2.94
CA GLY A 308 5.45 5.85 -3.85
C GLY A 308 6.09 5.41 -5.17
N LEU A 309 5.51 4.40 -5.80
CA LEU A 309 5.83 3.98 -7.17
C LEU A 309 4.66 4.36 -8.08
N ILE A 310 4.90 5.24 -9.05
CA ILE A 310 3.93 5.66 -10.04
C ILE A 310 4.32 5.06 -11.39
N ILE A 311 3.39 4.40 -12.07
CA ILE A 311 3.57 3.80 -13.40
C ILE A 311 2.55 4.46 -14.33
N SER A 312 3.03 5.37 -15.19
CA SER A 312 2.23 6.27 -16.04
C SER A 312 2.78 6.38 -17.48
N SER A 313 3.36 5.29 -17.96
CA SER A 313 4.02 5.19 -19.26
C SER A 313 3.07 5.21 -20.45
N GLN A 314 3.40 6.03 -21.45
CA GLN A 314 2.70 6.06 -22.74
C GLN A 314 3.19 5.02 -23.74
N VAL A 315 4.32 4.37 -23.46
CA VAL A 315 5.04 3.51 -24.42
C VAL A 315 5.29 2.09 -23.90
N ALA A 316 5.33 1.89 -22.59
CA ALA A 316 5.61 0.58 -22.01
C ALA A 316 4.45 -0.39 -22.26
N THR A 317 4.79 -1.55 -22.83
CA THR A 317 3.84 -2.66 -23.03
C THR A 317 3.83 -3.63 -21.86
N GLU A 318 4.91 -3.68 -21.09
CA GLU A 318 5.02 -4.49 -19.89
C GLU A 318 5.89 -3.81 -18.83
N VAL A 319 5.58 -4.08 -17.56
CA VAL A 319 6.40 -3.69 -16.41
C VAL A 319 6.65 -4.93 -15.57
N VAL A 320 7.91 -5.34 -15.45
CA VAL A 320 8.31 -6.51 -14.68
C VAL A 320 9.40 -6.10 -13.69
N LEU A 321 9.07 -6.14 -12.40
CA LEU A 321 9.95 -5.73 -11.29
C LEU A 321 10.12 -6.92 -10.33
N PRO A 322 10.97 -7.91 -10.67
CA PRO A 322 11.04 -9.17 -9.94
C PRO A 322 11.68 -9.03 -8.55
N ARG A 323 12.56 -8.04 -8.37
CA ARG A 323 13.28 -7.80 -7.12
C ARG A 323 12.58 -6.84 -6.18
N LEU A 324 11.57 -6.10 -6.64
CA LEU A 324 10.86 -5.14 -5.79
C LEU A 324 10.01 -5.88 -4.76
N GLU A 325 10.38 -5.74 -3.49
CA GLU A 325 9.74 -6.41 -2.35
C GLU A 325 8.90 -5.45 -1.50
N PHE A 326 9.33 -4.20 -1.33
CA PHE A 326 8.69 -3.26 -0.41
C PHE A 326 8.44 -1.91 -1.09
N VAL A 327 7.25 -1.37 -0.88
CA VAL A 327 6.91 0.02 -1.23
C VAL A 327 6.28 0.72 -0.04
N GLU A 328 6.88 1.82 0.34
CA GLU A 328 6.54 2.61 1.52
C GLU A 328 5.43 3.64 1.30
N GLY A 329 5.20 4.04 0.06
CA GLY A 329 4.05 4.85 -0.32
C GLY A 329 2.98 4.03 -1.02
N SER A 330 2.27 4.67 -1.94
CA SER A 330 1.33 4.02 -2.85
C SER A 330 2.04 3.36 -4.03
N VAL A 331 1.39 2.33 -4.59
CA VAL A 331 1.74 1.80 -5.92
C VAL A 331 0.62 2.19 -6.87
N ASP A 332 0.88 3.17 -7.73
CA ASP A 332 -0.11 3.80 -8.60
C ASP A 332 0.17 3.47 -10.07
N ILE A 333 -0.56 2.50 -10.62
CA ILE A 333 -0.47 2.07 -12.03
C ILE A 333 -1.64 2.69 -12.79
N HIS A 334 -1.41 3.80 -13.48
CA HIS A 334 -2.48 4.49 -14.18
C HIS A 334 -2.13 5.15 -15.49
N ASP A 335 -3.14 5.33 -16.33
CA ASP A 335 -3.02 6.06 -17.61
C ASP A 335 -1.97 5.47 -18.56
N ASN A 336 -1.85 4.13 -18.57
CA ASN A 336 -0.94 3.42 -19.47
C ASN A 336 -1.71 2.84 -20.68
N PRO A 337 -1.75 3.51 -21.84
CA PRO A 337 -2.57 3.09 -22.98
C PRO A 337 -2.10 1.80 -23.66
N LEU A 338 -0.82 1.44 -23.54
CA LEU A 338 -0.23 0.27 -24.21
C LEU A 338 0.14 -0.86 -23.24
N LEU A 339 0.00 -0.66 -21.94
CA LEU A 339 0.43 -1.61 -20.92
C LEU A 339 -0.48 -2.84 -20.92
N VAL A 340 0.10 -4.00 -21.25
CA VAL A 340 -0.59 -5.29 -21.34
C VAL A 340 -0.40 -6.11 -20.06
N ARG A 341 0.76 -5.98 -19.41
CA ARG A 341 1.15 -6.83 -18.28
C ARG A 341 1.93 -6.06 -17.21
N VAL A 342 1.58 -6.29 -15.95
CA VAL A 342 2.37 -5.87 -14.78
C VAL A 342 2.70 -7.09 -13.93
N ALA A 343 3.97 -7.28 -13.59
CA ALA A 343 4.42 -8.37 -12.73
C ALA A 343 5.44 -7.88 -11.70
N ILE A 344 5.05 -7.93 -10.42
CA ILE A 344 5.90 -7.65 -9.26
C ILE A 344 5.85 -8.87 -8.33
N PRO A 345 6.44 -10.01 -8.75
CA PRO A 345 6.34 -11.28 -8.04
C PRO A 345 7.05 -11.28 -6.68
N GLY A 346 8.02 -10.37 -6.50
CA GLY A 346 8.74 -10.19 -5.24
C GLY A 346 7.95 -9.41 -4.18
N LEU A 347 6.82 -8.78 -4.54
CA LEU A 347 6.13 -7.85 -3.66
C LEU A 347 5.67 -8.52 -2.36
N ARG A 348 6.03 -7.93 -1.22
CA ARG A 348 5.70 -8.40 0.12
C ARG A 348 4.83 -7.43 0.90
N PHE A 349 4.92 -6.13 0.61
CA PHE A 349 4.23 -5.10 1.38
C PHE A 349 4.05 -3.80 0.60
N VAL A 350 2.88 -3.17 0.76
CA VAL A 350 2.59 -1.79 0.35
C VAL A 350 1.99 -1.05 1.54
N ARG A 351 2.60 0.05 1.97
CA ARG A 351 2.15 0.77 3.17
C ARG A 351 0.81 1.48 2.98
N ASP A 352 0.64 2.16 1.84
CA ASP A 352 -0.55 2.97 1.58
C ASP A 352 -1.52 2.24 0.65
N ASP A 353 -1.82 2.85 -0.51
CA ASP A 353 -2.81 2.37 -1.47
C ASP A 353 -2.14 1.63 -2.64
N LEU A 354 -2.86 0.70 -3.25
CA LEU A 354 -2.49 0.09 -4.53
C LEU A 354 -3.58 0.43 -5.55
N LEU A 355 -3.26 1.30 -6.50
CA LEU A 355 -4.16 1.77 -7.55
C LEU A 355 -3.79 1.14 -8.90
N ILE A 356 -4.77 0.58 -9.60
CA ILE A 356 -4.66 0.06 -10.95
C ILE A 356 -5.80 0.67 -11.76
N ALA A 357 -5.55 1.78 -12.45
CA ALA A 357 -6.61 2.55 -13.08
C ALA A 357 -6.33 2.95 -14.53
N ARG A 358 -7.33 2.91 -15.40
CA ARG A 358 -7.23 3.46 -16.77
C ARG A 358 -6.09 2.84 -17.60
N ASN A 359 -5.94 1.52 -17.53
CA ASN A 359 -5.00 0.76 -18.36
C ASN A 359 -5.80 -0.09 -19.38
N PRO A 360 -6.18 0.49 -20.53
CA PRO A 360 -7.15 -0.12 -21.44
C PRO A 360 -6.70 -1.44 -22.06
N GLN A 361 -5.39 -1.68 -22.20
CA GLN A 361 -4.83 -2.91 -22.78
C GLN A 361 -4.39 -3.94 -21.72
N LEU A 362 -4.54 -3.62 -20.43
CA LEU A 362 -4.05 -4.47 -19.35
C LEU A 362 -4.86 -5.77 -19.28
N THR A 363 -4.17 -6.89 -19.39
CA THR A 363 -4.79 -8.24 -19.36
C THR A 363 -4.25 -9.11 -18.23
N SER A 364 -3.04 -8.81 -17.74
CA SER A 364 -2.35 -9.66 -16.77
C SER A 364 -1.72 -8.83 -15.65
N LEU A 365 -1.97 -9.29 -14.42
CA LEU A 365 -1.41 -8.75 -13.19
C LEU A 365 -0.75 -9.88 -12.42
N THR A 366 0.35 -9.59 -11.74
CA THR A 366 0.95 -10.51 -10.77
C THR A 366 1.59 -9.70 -9.66
N PHE A 367 1.09 -9.86 -8.43
CA PHE A 367 1.65 -9.23 -7.25
C PHE A 367 1.90 -10.27 -6.17
N GLY A 368 3.15 -10.31 -5.70
CA GLY A 368 3.59 -11.31 -4.74
C GLY A 368 3.83 -12.69 -5.37
N PRO A 369 4.01 -13.72 -4.53
CA PRO A 369 4.53 -15.00 -4.98
C PRO A 369 3.64 -15.63 -6.06
N ALA A 370 4.26 -16.02 -7.17
CA ALA A 370 3.58 -16.56 -8.35
C ALA A 370 2.90 -17.94 -8.14
N ALA A 371 2.98 -18.52 -6.94
CA ALA A 371 2.33 -19.79 -6.60
C ALA A 371 0.82 -19.61 -6.37
N PHE A 372 0.01 -20.59 -6.79
CA PHE A 372 -1.43 -20.62 -6.51
C PHE A 372 -1.82 -21.94 -5.79
N PRO A 373 -2.45 -21.89 -4.60
CA PRO A 373 -2.73 -20.68 -3.81
C PRO A 373 -1.43 -19.97 -3.37
N PRO A 374 -1.47 -18.64 -3.19
CA PRO A 374 -0.31 -17.88 -2.72
C PRO A 374 0.21 -18.44 -1.40
N SER A 375 1.53 -18.61 -1.31
CA SER A 375 2.18 -19.13 -0.10
C SER A 375 2.15 -18.15 1.08
N ARG A 376 1.85 -16.87 0.83
CA ARG A 376 1.94 -15.78 1.79
C ARG A 376 1.02 -14.62 1.39
N GLU A 377 0.56 -13.87 2.40
CA GLU A 377 -0.12 -12.59 2.21
C GLU A 377 0.84 -11.43 1.87
N VAL A 378 0.32 -10.46 1.11
CA VAL A 378 0.94 -9.19 0.80
C VAL A 378 0.02 -8.09 1.33
N PRO A 379 0.30 -7.55 2.53
CA PRO A 379 -0.55 -6.51 3.11
C PRO A 379 -0.52 -5.23 2.27
N VAL A 380 -1.71 -4.65 2.05
CA VAL A 380 -1.88 -3.29 1.53
C VAL A 380 -2.49 -2.47 2.66
N GLY A 381 -1.75 -1.49 3.19
CA GLY A 381 -2.11 -0.86 4.45
C GLY A 381 -3.39 -0.03 4.38
N ARG A 382 -3.77 0.47 3.20
CA ARG A 382 -5.01 1.21 2.96
C ARG A 382 -5.92 0.48 1.97
N THR A 383 -6.05 1.00 0.76
CA THR A 383 -7.07 0.57 -0.22
C THR A 383 -6.45 -0.10 -1.43
N LEU A 384 -7.05 -1.18 -1.89
CA LEU A 384 -6.81 -1.73 -3.23
C LEU A 384 -7.89 -1.20 -4.17
N LYS A 385 -7.49 -0.47 -5.21
CA LYS A 385 -8.40 0.11 -6.20
C LYS A 385 -8.08 -0.37 -7.61
N VAL A 386 -9.05 -1.00 -8.26
CA VAL A 386 -8.97 -1.47 -9.66
C VAL A 386 -10.10 -0.84 -10.45
N GLU A 387 -9.78 0.13 -11.31
CA GLU A 387 -10.78 0.96 -12.00
C GLU A 387 -10.52 1.09 -13.52
N ARG A 388 -11.54 0.95 -14.36
CA ARG A 388 -11.46 1.25 -15.81
C ARG A 388 -10.32 0.51 -16.54
N ASN A 389 -10.13 -0.79 -16.28
CA ASN A 389 -9.20 -1.63 -17.05
C ASN A 389 -10.00 -2.50 -18.03
N ALA A 390 -10.26 -1.97 -19.24
CA ALA A 390 -11.25 -2.52 -20.17
C ALA A 390 -10.97 -3.96 -20.62
N GLN A 391 -9.70 -4.35 -20.75
CA GLN A 391 -9.29 -5.70 -21.18
C GLN A 391 -8.94 -6.65 -20.02
N LEU A 392 -9.02 -6.17 -18.77
CA LEU A 392 -8.68 -6.99 -17.61
C LEU A 392 -9.81 -7.97 -17.34
N PHE A 393 -9.57 -9.25 -17.65
CA PHE A 393 -10.56 -10.30 -17.52
C PHE A 393 -10.49 -11.07 -16.20
N SER A 394 -9.36 -10.99 -15.49
CA SER A 394 -9.16 -11.67 -14.22
C SER A 394 -8.24 -10.92 -13.25
N LEU A 395 -8.56 -11.02 -11.96
CA LEU A 395 -7.72 -10.58 -10.83
C LEU A 395 -7.03 -11.76 -10.12
N ALA A 396 -6.89 -12.92 -10.76
CA ALA A 396 -6.27 -14.08 -10.12
C ALA A 396 -4.85 -13.79 -9.59
N GLY A 397 -4.05 -13.01 -10.32
CA GLY A 397 -2.69 -12.65 -9.90
C GLY A 397 -2.61 -11.58 -8.81
N THR A 398 -3.74 -11.11 -8.27
CA THR A 398 -3.80 -10.26 -7.07
C THR A 398 -4.23 -11.02 -5.82
N SER A 399 -4.38 -12.35 -5.88
CA SER A 399 -4.91 -13.16 -4.76
C SER A 399 -4.09 -13.10 -3.47
N ALA A 400 -2.79 -12.76 -3.58
CA ALA A 400 -1.92 -12.59 -2.43
C ALA A 400 -2.18 -11.26 -1.69
N LEU A 401 -2.77 -10.26 -2.36
CA LEU A 401 -3.00 -8.94 -1.78
C LEU A 401 -4.06 -9.00 -0.67
N ALA A 402 -3.79 -8.31 0.43
CA ALA A 402 -4.68 -8.21 1.58
C ALA A 402 -4.87 -6.73 1.98
N PRO A 403 -5.81 -6.00 1.34
CA PRO A 403 -6.15 -4.64 1.73
C PRO A 403 -6.83 -4.59 3.11
N ARG A 404 -6.44 -3.60 3.93
CA ARG A 404 -6.95 -3.44 5.30
C ARG A 404 -8.10 -2.45 5.43
N GLN A 405 -8.08 -1.35 4.67
CA GLN A 405 -9.08 -0.28 4.79
C GLN A 405 -10.13 -0.33 3.69
N GLY A 406 -9.79 -0.64 2.44
CA GLY A 406 -10.77 -0.59 1.36
C GLY A 406 -10.48 -1.52 0.20
N LEU A 407 -11.53 -1.91 -0.51
CA LEU A 407 -11.45 -2.62 -1.78
C LEU A 407 -12.43 -1.99 -2.77
N GLU A 408 -11.91 -1.37 -3.82
CA GLU A 408 -12.69 -0.75 -4.88
C GLU A 408 -12.43 -1.46 -6.21
N ILE A 409 -13.45 -2.11 -6.78
CA ILE A 409 -13.38 -2.74 -8.11
C ILE A 409 -14.47 -2.10 -8.97
N THR A 410 -14.08 -1.20 -9.86
CA THR A 410 -15.03 -0.36 -10.59
C THR A 410 -14.80 -0.31 -12.10
N ASP A 411 -15.86 -0.30 -12.89
CA ASP A 411 -15.79 -0.06 -14.34
C ASP A 411 -14.84 -1.00 -15.13
N ASN A 412 -14.69 -2.28 -14.72
CA ASN A 412 -13.86 -3.26 -15.44
C ASN A 412 -14.74 -4.14 -16.35
N ALA A 413 -14.87 -3.73 -17.62
CA ALA A 413 -15.86 -4.27 -18.56
C ALA A 413 -15.78 -5.79 -18.81
N LEU A 414 -14.58 -6.35 -18.88
CA LEU A 414 -14.36 -7.78 -19.19
C LEU A 414 -14.04 -8.65 -17.96
N LEU A 415 -14.07 -8.08 -16.76
CA LEU A 415 -13.72 -8.80 -15.53
C LEU A 415 -14.77 -9.88 -15.22
N ASP A 416 -14.53 -11.12 -15.64
CA ASP A 416 -15.42 -12.27 -15.39
C ASP A 416 -15.12 -12.88 -14.01
N SER A 417 -13.82 -13.05 -13.69
CA SER A 417 -13.37 -13.61 -12.42
C SER A 417 -12.52 -12.61 -11.64
N ALA A 418 -13.06 -12.11 -10.53
CA ALA A 418 -12.32 -11.22 -9.63
C ALA A 418 -11.24 -11.93 -8.77
N GLY A 419 -10.88 -13.18 -9.10
CA GLY A 419 -9.93 -13.96 -8.31
C GLY A 419 -10.49 -14.33 -6.93
N SER A 420 -9.60 -14.59 -5.97
CA SER A 420 -9.98 -14.97 -4.61
C SER A 420 -9.01 -14.36 -3.60
N PHE A 421 -9.48 -13.38 -2.83
CA PHE A 421 -8.72 -12.75 -1.76
C PHE A 421 -8.81 -13.59 -0.48
N THR A 422 -8.06 -14.71 -0.45
CA THR A 422 -8.15 -15.71 0.63
C THR A 422 -7.62 -15.24 1.97
N PHE A 423 -6.76 -14.23 1.99
CA PHE A 423 -6.20 -13.68 3.23
C PHE A 423 -7.04 -12.54 3.83
N VAL A 424 -8.03 -12.03 3.09
CA VAL A 424 -8.85 -10.90 3.55
C VAL A 424 -9.97 -11.38 4.46
N GLN A 425 -9.84 -11.13 5.76
CA GLN A 425 -10.84 -11.49 6.78
C GLN A 425 -11.68 -10.29 7.25
N SER A 426 -11.11 -9.09 7.17
CA SER A 426 -11.73 -7.85 7.64
C SER A 426 -11.27 -6.68 6.77
N ILE A 427 -12.21 -5.81 6.40
CA ILE A 427 -11.94 -4.53 5.72
C ILE A 427 -12.60 -3.43 6.56
N THR A 428 -11.82 -2.51 7.14
CA THR A 428 -12.37 -1.54 8.11
C THR A 428 -13.17 -0.41 7.49
N GLY A 429 -12.93 -0.10 6.22
CA GLY A 429 -13.64 0.90 5.42
C GLY A 429 -14.53 0.27 4.35
N THR A 430 -14.47 0.80 3.13
CA THR A 430 -15.46 0.51 2.10
C THR A 430 -15.03 -0.61 1.16
N VAL A 431 -15.95 -1.55 0.92
CA VAL A 431 -15.93 -2.49 -0.20
C VAL A 431 -16.91 -1.98 -1.25
N LEU A 432 -16.40 -1.47 -2.37
CA LEU A 432 -17.18 -0.96 -3.50
C LEU A 432 -16.90 -1.82 -4.73
N ILE A 433 -17.92 -2.53 -5.21
CA ILE A 433 -17.85 -3.33 -6.44
C ILE A 433 -18.94 -2.80 -7.37
N SER A 434 -18.55 -1.99 -8.36
CA SER A 434 -19.51 -1.25 -9.19
C SER A 434 -19.21 -1.28 -10.67
N GLY A 435 -20.22 -1.47 -11.52
CA GLY A 435 -20.03 -1.31 -12.97
C GLY A 435 -19.12 -2.36 -13.60
N ASN A 436 -19.13 -3.60 -13.11
CA ASN A 436 -18.37 -4.71 -13.70
C ASN A 436 -19.35 -5.67 -14.41
N PRO A 437 -19.70 -5.40 -15.69
CA PRO A 437 -20.80 -6.11 -16.36
C PRO A 437 -20.54 -7.58 -16.66
N ALA A 438 -19.28 -8.03 -16.68
CA ALA A 438 -18.94 -9.44 -16.87
C ALA A 438 -18.82 -10.23 -15.55
N LEU A 439 -18.78 -9.55 -14.39
CA LEU A 439 -18.46 -10.17 -13.11
C LEU A 439 -19.58 -11.09 -12.65
N ARG A 440 -19.27 -12.36 -12.35
CA ARG A 440 -20.26 -13.37 -11.94
C ARG A 440 -20.30 -13.66 -10.45
N ASP A 441 -19.21 -13.45 -9.74
CA ASP A 441 -19.04 -13.72 -8.31
C ASP A 441 -18.19 -12.66 -7.59
N LEU A 442 -18.23 -12.65 -6.26
CA LEU A 442 -17.47 -11.72 -5.42
C LEU A 442 -16.21 -12.39 -4.83
N PRO A 443 -15.04 -11.72 -4.83
CA PRO A 443 -13.75 -12.34 -4.55
C PRO A 443 -13.38 -12.41 -3.05
N LEU A 444 -14.36 -12.43 -2.13
CA LEU A 444 -14.13 -12.18 -0.69
C LEU A 444 -14.47 -13.36 0.26
N PRO A 445 -14.09 -14.61 -0.05
CA PRO A 445 -14.62 -15.82 0.60
C PRO A 445 -14.38 -15.94 2.11
N GLN A 446 -13.42 -15.19 2.66
CA GLN A 446 -13.07 -15.23 4.09
C GLN A 446 -13.54 -14.01 4.88
N VAL A 447 -14.17 -13.01 4.25
CA VAL A 447 -14.56 -11.77 4.93
C VAL A 447 -15.65 -12.02 5.96
N THR A 448 -15.42 -11.55 7.18
CA THR A 448 -16.36 -11.60 8.30
C THR A 448 -16.84 -10.21 8.73
N PHE A 449 -16.04 -9.17 8.46
CA PHE A 449 -16.30 -7.79 8.86
C PHE A 449 -15.99 -6.84 7.69
N VAL A 450 -16.90 -5.90 7.46
CA VAL A 450 -16.69 -4.76 6.54
C VAL A 450 -17.11 -3.45 7.21
N GLY A 451 -16.45 -2.35 6.88
CA GLY A 451 -16.92 -1.01 7.22
C GLY A 451 -18.23 -0.72 6.49
N SER A 452 -18.18 -0.67 5.16
CA SER A 452 -19.37 -0.53 4.30
C SER A 452 -19.25 -1.48 3.11
N LEU A 453 -20.37 -2.03 2.65
CA LEU A 453 -20.47 -2.88 1.46
C LEU A 453 -21.40 -2.23 0.43
N SER A 454 -20.91 -2.03 -0.78
CA SER A 454 -21.70 -1.51 -1.91
C SER A 454 -21.40 -2.36 -3.14
N VAL A 455 -22.41 -3.09 -3.60
CA VAL A 455 -22.35 -3.94 -4.80
C VAL A 455 -23.44 -3.45 -5.74
N VAL A 456 -23.04 -2.68 -6.74
CA VAL A 456 -23.95 -1.86 -7.56
C VAL A 456 -23.68 -2.07 -9.05
N ASP A 457 -24.69 -2.14 -9.90
CA ASP A 457 -24.51 -2.18 -11.36
C ASP A 457 -23.57 -3.31 -11.86
N ASN A 458 -23.69 -4.52 -11.30
CA ASN A 458 -23.00 -5.71 -11.81
C ASN A 458 -24.04 -6.68 -12.42
N PRO A 459 -24.51 -6.43 -13.66
CA PRO A 459 -25.65 -7.14 -14.26
C PRO A 459 -25.46 -8.65 -14.41
N SER A 460 -24.22 -9.14 -14.53
CA SER A 460 -23.93 -10.59 -14.62
C SER A 460 -23.69 -11.28 -13.27
N LEU A 461 -23.74 -10.54 -12.15
CA LEU A 461 -23.46 -11.09 -10.83
C LEU A 461 -24.59 -12.05 -10.41
N GLN A 462 -24.27 -13.33 -10.31
CA GLN A 462 -25.25 -14.38 -10.02
C GLN A 462 -25.34 -14.69 -8.53
N THR A 463 -24.25 -14.48 -7.78
CA THR A 463 -24.15 -14.93 -6.39
C THR A 463 -23.31 -14.02 -5.50
N LEU A 464 -23.67 -13.93 -4.21
CA LEU A 464 -22.85 -13.36 -3.13
C LEU A 464 -22.21 -14.48 -2.30
N ALA A 465 -21.99 -15.66 -2.90
CA ALA A 465 -21.30 -16.79 -2.26
C ALA A 465 -19.98 -16.39 -1.59
N GLY A 466 -19.25 -15.45 -2.19
CA GLY A 466 -18.03 -14.87 -1.63
C GLY A 466 -18.26 -14.21 -0.27
N LEU A 467 -19.45 -13.68 0.02
CA LEU A 467 -19.75 -12.99 1.28
C LEU A 467 -20.44 -13.89 2.31
N ARG A 468 -20.47 -15.22 2.12
CA ARG A 468 -21.17 -16.14 3.04
C ARG A 468 -20.69 -16.08 4.48
N LYS A 469 -19.42 -15.70 4.72
CA LYS A 469 -18.86 -15.56 6.07
C LYS A 469 -19.10 -14.19 6.70
N LEU A 470 -19.66 -13.23 5.95
CA LEU A 470 -19.89 -11.87 6.43
C LEU A 470 -20.87 -11.88 7.61
N ARG A 471 -20.45 -11.30 8.74
CA ARG A 471 -21.25 -11.19 9.97
C ARG A 471 -21.64 -9.77 10.29
N THR A 472 -20.75 -8.81 10.06
CA THR A 472 -20.95 -7.42 10.48
C THR A 472 -20.62 -6.46 9.35
N ALA A 473 -21.52 -5.53 9.09
CA ALA A 473 -21.24 -4.32 8.34
C ALA A 473 -21.42 -3.11 9.27
N GLN A 474 -20.36 -2.32 9.47
CA GLN A 474 -20.40 -1.21 10.43
C GLN A 474 -21.32 -0.06 9.96
N ALA A 475 -21.37 0.20 8.67
CA ALA A 475 -22.15 1.24 8.02
C ALA A 475 -23.21 0.61 7.11
N ASN A 476 -23.09 0.76 5.79
CA ASN A 476 -24.13 0.39 4.84
C ASN A 476 -23.87 -0.97 4.20
N VAL A 477 -24.95 -1.63 3.78
CA VAL A 477 -24.94 -2.75 2.84
C VAL A 477 -25.89 -2.39 1.71
N SER A 478 -25.38 -2.16 0.50
CA SER A 478 -26.18 -1.78 -0.66
C SER A 478 -25.99 -2.80 -1.78
N LEU A 479 -27.09 -3.43 -2.20
CA LEU A 479 -27.16 -4.41 -3.29
C LEU A 479 -28.13 -3.86 -4.35
N VAL A 480 -27.59 -3.13 -5.33
CA VAL A 480 -28.41 -2.32 -6.24
C VAL A 480 -28.13 -2.65 -7.70
N ARG A 481 -29.17 -2.86 -8.51
CA ARG A 481 -29.03 -3.10 -9.97
C ARG A 481 -28.07 -4.26 -10.32
N ASN A 482 -28.14 -5.37 -9.59
CA ASN A 482 -27.44 -6.62 -9.93
C ASN A 482 -28.43 -7.57 -10.62
N GLU A 483 -28.60 -7.39 -11.93
CA GLU A 483 -29.71 -7.96 -12.69
C GLU A 483 -29.82 -9.49 -12.63
N ALA A 484 -28.70 -10.21 -12.67
CA ALA A 484 -28.65 -11.68 -12.64
C ALA A 484 -28.65 -12.28 -11.23
N LEU A 485 -28.78 -11.49 -10.17
CA LEU A 485 -28.63 -11.97 -8.79
C LEU A 485 -29.78 -12.91 -8.39
N GLU A 486 -29.45 -14.15 -8.03
CA GLU A 486 -30.42 -15.20 -7.64
C GLU A 486 -30.44 -15.50 -6.12
N ASP A 487 -31.39 -16.33 -5.67
CA ASP A 487 -31.61 -16.65 -4.25
C ASP A 487 -30.44 -17.38 -3.55
N SER A 488 -29.58 -18.10 -4.28
CA SER A 488 -28.45 -18.85 -3.69
C SER A 488 -27.31 -17.95 -3.15
N ALA A 489 -27.54 -16.64 -3.24
CA ALA A 489 -26.65 -15.54 -2.99
C ALA A 489 -26.84 -14.89 -1.61
N LEU A 490 -27.58 -15.49 -0.68
CA LEU A 490 -28.02 -14.76 0.52
C LEU A 490 -26.93 -14.65 1.60
N LEU A 491 -27.00 -13.55 2.35
CA LEU A 491 -26.09 -13.20 3.45
C LEU A 491 -26.55 -13.89 4.75
N GLU A 492 -26.58 -15.22 4.74
CA GLU A 492 -27.16 -16.05 5.82
C GLU A 492 -26.52 -15.79 7.20
N ASN A 493 -25.25 -15.43 7.24
CA ASN A 493 -24.50 -15.19 8.47
C ASN A 493 -24.46 -13.72 8.91
N LEU A 494 -25.07 -12.80 8.16
CA LEU A 494 -25.09 -11.39 8.51
C LEU A 494 -25.92 -11.18 9.79
N GLN A 495 -25.30 -10.58 10.79
CA GLN A 495 -25.86 -10.37 12.13
C GLN A 495 -26.24 -8.91 12.41
N THR A 496 -25.43 -7.97 11.92
CA THR A 496 -25.60 -6.55 12.21
C THR A 496 -25.21 -5.68 11.01
N VAL A 497 -26.00 -4.61 10.81
CA VAL A 497 -25.73 -3.53 9.87
C VAL A 497 -25.93 -2.22 10.63
N GLY A 498 -24.89 -1.40 10.77
CA GLY A 498 -24.96 -0.24 11.67
C GLY A 498 -25.80 0.91 11.11
N SER A 499 -25.77 1.12 9.80
CA SER A 499 -26.53 2.16 9.09
C SER A 499 -27.57 1.50 8.18
N ASP A 500 -27.53 1.68 6.86
CA ASP A 500 -28.62 1.23 5.97
C ASP A 500 -28.32 -0.10 5.26
N PHE A 501 -29.31 -0.99 5.23
CA PHE A 501 -29.36 -2.17 4.38
C PHE A 501 -30.34 -1.91 3.23
N GLU A 502 -29.84 -1.87 2.01
CA GLU A 502 -30.60 -1.57 0.80
C GLU A 502 -30.49 -2.71 -0.22
N VAL A 503 -31.64 -3.18 -0.70
CA VAL A 503 -31.74 -4.12 -1.82
C VAL A 503 -32.69 -3.53 -2.84
N SER A 504 -32.16 -3.03 -3.95
CA SER A 504 -32.95 -2.29 -4.93
C SER A 504 -32.68 -2.72 -6.38
N GLY A 505 -33.74 -2.88 -7.16
CA GLY A 505 -33.62 -3.11 -8.61
C GLY A 505 -32.88 -4.40 -8.99
N ASN A 506 -33.07 -5.49 -8.23
CA ASN A 506 -32.53 -6.82 -8.57
C ASN A 506 -33.66 -7.71 -9.13
N PRO A 507 -33.96 -7.64 -10.44
CA PRO A 507 -35.14 -8.26 -11.03
C PRO A 507 -35.16 -9.79 -10.98
N GLN A 508 -34.04 -10.49 -10.80
CA GLN A 508 -34.01 -11.97 -10.70
C GLN A 508 -34.10 -12.50 -9.27
N LEU A 509 -33.98 -11.64 -8.26
CA LEU A 509 -34.09 -12.03 -6.86
C LEU A 509 -35.53 -12.43 -6.54
N LYS A 510 -35.77 -13.66 -6.07
CA LYS A 510 -37.11 -14.18 -5.74
C LYS A 510 -37.35 -14.24 -4.24
N ARG A 511 -36.30 -14.39 -3.45
CA ARG A 511 -36.34 -14.47 -1.98
C ARG A 511 -35.21 -13.65 -1.36
N LEU A 512 -35.51 -12.98 -0.25
CA LEU A 512 -34.51 -12.33 0.60
C LEU A 512 -34.59 -12.90 2.02
N GLU A 513 -33.61 -13.71 2.40
CA GLU A 513 -33.54 -14.36 3.71
C GLU A 513 -32.31 -13.87 4.48
N LEU A 514 -32.53 -13.44 5.72
CA LEU A 514 -31.49 -12.92 6.63
C LEU A 514 -31.75 -13.47 8.04
N PRO A 515 -31.68 -14.79 8.25
CA PRO A 515 -32.17 -15.45 9.46
C PRO A 515 -31.43 -15.00 10.73
N ASN A 516 -30.17 -14.61 10.59
CA ASN A 516 -29.30 -14.20 11.69
C ASN A 516 -29.24 -12.68 11.90
N LEU A 517 -29.85 -11.88 11.03
CA LEU A 517 -29.82 -10.42 11.16
C LEU A 517 -30.61 -10.02 12.40
N SER A 518 -29.94 -9.35 13.34
CA SER A 518 -30.48 -9.01 14.65
C SER A 518 -30.82 -7.53 14.81
N ARG A 519 -30.02 -6.66 14.17
CA ARG A 519 -30.14 -5.21 14.22
C ARG A 519 -29.73 -4.60 12.89
N VAL A 520 -30.47 -3.58 12.48
CA VAL A 520 -30.19 -2.77 11.30
C VAL A 520 -30.55 -1.30 11.58
N GLY A 521 -29.77 -0.36 11.06
CA GLY A 521 -30.10 1.07 11.15
C GLY A 521 -31.33 1.39 10.29
N GLY A 522 -31.24 1.39 8.97
CA GLY A 522 -32.38 1.48 8.06
C GLY A 522 -32.47 0.28 7.14
N PHE A 523 -33.67 -0.11 6.74
CA PHE A 523 -33.88 -1.30 5.92
C PHE A 523 -34.79 -0.95 4.74
N THR A 524 -34.23 -0.94 3.53
CA THR A 524 -34.95 -0.63 2.29
C THR A 524 -34.90 -1.81 1.32
N ILE A 525 -36.08 -2.21 0.84
CA ILE A 525 -36.27 -3.24 -0.20
C ILE A 525 -37.16 -2.64 -1.28
N GLU A 526 -36.59 -2.32 -2.43
CA GLU A 526 -37.28 -1.53 -3.45
C GLU A 526 -37.17 -2.11 -4.87
N GLY A 527 -38.28 -2.13 -5.62
CA GLY A 527 -38.23 -2.37 -7.06
C GLY A 527 -37.67 -3.73 -7.49
N ASN A 528 -37.70 -4.76 -6.62
CA ASN A 528 -37.27 -6.11 -6.96
C ASN A 528 -38.46 -6.87 -7.57
N SER A 529 -38.62 -6.80 -8.89
CA SER A 529 -39.85 -7.21 -9.59
C SER A 529 -40.26 -8.68 -9.44
N ASN A 530 -39.30 -9.59 -9.21
CA ASN A 530 -39.56 -11.01 -8.98
C ASN A 530 -39.54 -11.43 -7.50
N LEU A 531 -39.23 -10.51 -6.59
CA LEU A 531 -39.18 -10.79 -5.17
C LEU A 531 -40.57 -11.19 -4.70
N SER A 532 -40.69 -12.42 -4.21
CA SER A 532 -41.95 -13.03 -3.81
C SER A 532 -42.10 -13.16 -2.30
N VAL A 533 -40.98 -13.29 -1.59
CA VAL A 533 -40.94 -13.45 -0.13
C VAL A 533 -39.77 -12.64 0.46
N VAL A 534 -40.06 -11.91 1.53
CA VAL A 534 -39.05 -11.32 2.42
C VAL A 534 -39.12 -12.06 3.76
N GLY A 535 -38.00 -12.66 4.16
CA GLY A 535 -37.91 -13.55 5.31
C GLY A 535 -37.54 -14.98 4.92
N PRO A 536 -36.98 -15.77 5.86
CA PRO A 536 -37.05 -15.54 7.30
C PRO A 536 -36.05 -14.53 7.88
N MET A 537 -36.48 -13.78 8.92
CA MET A 537 -35.67 -12.81 9.69
C MET A 537 -35.91 -12.97 11.20
N ARG A 538 -35.81 -14.21 11.67
CA ARG A 538 -36.20 -14.62 13.03
C ARG A 538 -35.46 -13.91 14.16
N SER A 539 -34.27 -13.39 13.87
CA SER A 539 -33.41 -12.73 14.85
C SER A 539 -33.61 -11.22 14.93
N LEU A 540 -34.30 -10.62 13.96
CA LEU A 540 -34.38 -9.17 13.80
C LEU A 540 -35.27 -8.58 14.90
N ARG A 541 -34.67 -7.77 15.79
CA ARG A 541 -35.36 -7.18 16.95
C ARG A 541 -35.63 -5.70 16.80
N ASP A 542 -34.65 -4.99 16.24
CA ASP A 542 -34.65 -3.53 16.20
C ASP A 542 -34.25 -3.05 14.80
N VAL A 543 -35.06 -2.14 14.27
CA VAL A 543 -34.75 -1.30 13.11
C VAL A 543 -34.63 0.14 13.60
N GLY A 544 -33.58 0.84 13.20
CA GLY A 544 -33.37 2.24 13.54
C GLY A 544 -34.30 3.18 12.76
N SER A 545 -33.78 3.81 11.71
CA SER A 545 -34.41 4.95 11.02
C SER A 545 -35.66 4.58 10.22
N HIS A 546 -35.68 3.45 9.50
CA HIS A 546 -36.82 3.08 8.66
C HIS A 546 -36.84 1.60 8.27
N LEU A 547 -38.03 1.05 8.02
CA LEU A 547 -38.29 -0.19 7.30
C LEU A 547 -39.17 0.14 6.08
N ARG A 548 -38.59 0.12 4.88
CA ARG A 548 -39.24 0.43 3.60
C ARG A 548 -39.29 -0.81 2.73
N ILE A 549 -40.49 -1.21 2.34
CA ILE A 549 -40.75 -2.28 1.38
C ILE A 549 -41.63 -1.68 0.28
N ILE A 550 -41.03 -1.31 -0.84
CA ILE A 550 -41.68 -0.46 -1.84
C ILE A 550 -41.57 -1.06 -3.24
N GLY A 551 -42.69 -1.13 -3.97
CA GLY A 551 -42.66 -1.43 -5.41
C GLY A 551 -42.21 -2.86 -5.76
N ASN A 552 -42.34 -3.83 -4.85
CA ASN A 552 -42.02 -5.23 -5.12
C ASN A 552 -43.29 -5.94 -5.61
N ALA A 553 -43.55 -5.85 -6.92
CA ALA A 553 -44.86 -6.20 -7.49
C ALA A 553 -45.31 -7.66 -7.24
N ARG A 554 -44.38 -8.61 -7.13
CA ARG A 554 -44.65 -10.05 -6.89
C ARG A 554 -44.57 -10.45 -5.42
N LEU A 555 -44.25 -9.53 -4.52
CA LEU A 555 -44.12 -9.81 -3.10
C LEU A 555 -45.50 -10.15 -2.55
N PHE A 556 -45.70 -11.41 -2.15
CA PHE A 556 -46.98 -11.84 -1.60
C PHE A 556 -46.95 -11.97 -0.07
N GLN A 557 -45.76 -12.11 0.52
CA GLN A 557 -45.61 -12.31 1.95
C GLN A 557 -44.32 -11.70 2.51
N VAL A 558 -44.45 -11.03 3.65
CA VAL A 558 -43.34 -10.67 4.54
C VAL A 558 -43.48 -11.55 5.78
N THR A 559 -42.51 -12.42 6.06
CA THR A 559 -42.70 -13.54 7.01
C THR A 559 -41.59 -13.70 8.02
N GLU A 560 -41.95 -14.26 9.18
CA GLU A 560 -41.05 -14.63 10.27
C GLU A 560 -40.20 -13.47 10.83
N LEU A 561 -40.79 -12.27 10.90
CA LEU A 561 -40.25 -11.12 11.66
C LEU A 561 -40.73 -11.11 13.12
N SER A 562 -41.13 -12.28 13.66
CA SER A 562 -41.79 -12.37 14.97
C SER A 562 -40.94 -11.91 16.15
N ALA A 563 -39.65 -11.60 15.96
CA ALA A 563 -38.79 -11.02 16.99
C ALA A 563 -38.75 -9.48 16.95
N LEU A 564 -39.27 -8.85 15.89
CA LEU A 564 -39.20 -7.41 15.67
C LEU A 564 -40.10 -6.70 16.67
N GLN A 565 -39.51 -5.82 17.49
CA GLN A 565 -40.19 -5.11 18.58
C GLN A 565 -40.29 -3.61 18.31
N SER A 566 -39.27 -3.04 17.67
CA SER A 566 -39.17 -1.59 17.47
C SER A 566 -38.64 -1.20 16.09
N ILE A 567 -39.25 -0.16 15.52
CA ILE A 567 -38.75 0.64 14.40
C ILE A 567 -38.74 2.09 14.91
N ARG A 568 -37.57 2.72 15.06
CA ARG A 568 -37.52 4.06 15.70
C ARG A 568 -38.09 5.18 14.82
N GLY A 569 -38.11 5.00 13.50
CA GLY A 569 -38.71 5.96 12.58
C GLY A 569 -39.90 5.40 11.82
N GLU A 570 -39.70 5.15 10.53
CA GLU A 570 -40.78 4.92 9.57
C GLU A 570 -40.97 3.43 9.24
N LEU A 571 -42.21 2.95 9.22
CA LEU A 571 -42.62 1.75 8.51
C LEU A 571 -43.38 2.13 7.25
N ALA A 572 -42.81 1.87 6.09
CA ALA A 572 -43.47 2.09 4.80
C ALA A 572 -43.60 0.78 4.01
N ILE A 573 -44.84 0.42 3.73
CA ILE A 573 -45.22 -0.73 2.91
C ILE A 573 -46.04 -0.17 1.77
N ALA A 574 -45.41 0.01 0.60
CA ALA A 574 -46.04 0.71 -0.50
C ALA A 574 -45.91 -0.03 -1.84
N ASN A 575 -46.95 0.04 -2.67
CA ASN A 575 -46.94 -0.47 -4.04
C ASN A 575 -46.55 -1.97 -4.17
N ASN A 576 -46.82 -2.79 -3.15
CA ASN A 576 -46.61 -4.24 -3.19
C ASN A 576 -47.93 -4.92 -3.56
N ARG A 577 -48.29 -4.88 -4.85
CA ARG A 577 -49.64 -5.25 -5.32
C ARG A 577 -50.07 -6.67 -4.98
N SER A 578 -49.13 -7.63 -4.93
CA SER A 578 -49.42 -9.02 -4.58
C SER A 578 -49.46 -9.31 -3.08
N LEU A 579 -49.12 -8.36 -2.22
CA LEU A 579 -48.99 -8.57 -0.78
C LEU A 579 -50.36 -8.86 -0.16
N VAL A 580 -50.50 -10.03 0.46
CA VAL A 580 -51.75 -10.47 1.10
C VAL A 580 -51.64 -10.56 2.62
N ASP A 581 -50.43 -10.57 3.15
CA ASP A 581 -50.19 -10.88 4.56
C ASP A 581 -49.00 -10.11 5.14
N LEU A 582 -49.20 -9.60 6.35
CA LEU A 582 -48.21 -8.93 7.20
C LEU A 582 -47.95 -9.73 8.49
N SER A 583 -48.33 -11.01 8.52
CA SER A 583 -48.05 -11.91 9.64
C SER A 583 -46.56 -11.99 9.93
N GLY A 584 -46.21 -12.06 11.21
CA GLY A 584 -44.84 -11.91 11.70
C GLY A 584 -44.54 -10.53 12.28
N LEU A 585 -45.31 -9.48 11.99
CA LEU A 585 -45.13 -8.15 12.61
C LEU A 585 -45.90 -7.97 13.93
N GLU A 586 -46.52 -9.01 14.48
CA GLU A 586 -47.50 -8.87 15.59
C GLU A 586 -46.87 -8.42 16.91
N ARG A 587 -45.54 -8.55 17.04
CA ARG A 587 -44.78 -8.09 18.21
C ARG A 587 -44.24 -6.68 18.08
N LEU A 588 -44.44 -6.03 16.94
CA LEU A 588 -44.02 -4.65 16.71
C LEU A 588 -44.88 -3.73 17.57
N THR A 589 -44.25 -2.99 18.48
CA THR A 589 -44.94 -2.14 19.47
C THR A 589 -44.63 -0.66 19.31
N VAL A 590 -43.46 -0.34 18.76
CA VAL A 590 -42.93 1.02 18.65
C VAL A 590 -42.64 1.32 17.19
N VAL A 591 -43.33 2.31 16.63
CA VAL A 591 -43.12 2.90 15.29
C VAL A 591 -43.53 4.37 15.35
N SER A 592 -42.76 5.27 14.73
CA SER A 592 -43.12 6.69 14.69
C SER A 592 -44.12 6.97 13.57
N TYR A 593 -43.88 6.50 12.35
CA TYR A 593 -44.78 6.71 11.21
C TYR A 593 -45.10 5.41 10.48
N VAL A 594 -46.37 5.20 10.16
CA VAL A 594 -46.85 4.05 9.37
C VAL A 594 -47.44 4.54 8.06
N TYR A 595 -46.90 4.06 6.95
CA TYR A 595 -47.39 4.29 5.60
C TYR A 595 -47.77 2.94 4.95
N ALA A 596 -49.05 2.76 4.64
CA ALA A 596 -49.56 1.63 3.87
C ALA A 596 -50.25 2.17 2.60
N ASP A 597 -49.53 2.21 1.49
CA ASP A 597 -49.98 2.85 0.24
C ASP A 597 -50.03 1.87 -0.93
N GLY A 598 -51.13 1.78 -1.67
CA GLY A 598 -51.14 1.07 -2.95
C GLY A 598 -50.92 -0.46 -2.86
N ASN A 599 -51.21 -1.09 -1.71
CA ASN A 599 -51.12 -2.56 -1.55
C ASN A 599 -52.45 -3.20 -1.96
N THR A 600 -52.60 -3.43 -3.27
CA THR A 600 -53.88 -3.81 -3.89
C THR A 600 -54.56 -5.03 -3.27
N ASN A 601 -53.80 -6.07 -2.89
CA ASN A 601 -54.35 -7.34 -2.41
C ASN A 601 -54.37 -7.47 -0.87
N LEU A 602 -53.95 -6.44 -0.13
CA LEU A 602 -53.83 -6.51 1.33
C LEU A 602 -55.22 -6.38 1.98
N PRO A 603 -55.75 -7.42 2.65
CA PRO A 603 -57.12 -7.41 3.15
C PRO A 603 -57.27 -6.72 4.53
N THR A 604 -56.19 -6.68 5.30
CA THR A 604 -56.16 -6.15 6.67
C THR A 604 -54.75 -5.72 7.09
N LEU A 605 -54.64 -4.84 8.10
CA LEU A 605 -53.38 -4.52 8.78
C LEU A 605 -53.21 -5.29 10.10
N ALA A 606 -53.92 -6.42 10.28
CA ALA A 606 -53.88 -7.22 11.52
C ALA A 606 -52.48 -7.68 11.95
N GLY A 607 -51.51 -7.76 11.02
CA GLY A 607 -50.10 -7.99 11.35
C GLY A 607 -49.50 -6.91 12.25
N LEU A 608 -50.06 -5.70 12.23
CA LEU A 608 -49.64 -4.54 13.03
C LEU A 608 -50.46 -4.35 14.32
N LYS A 609 -51.23 -5.35 14.74
CA LYS A 609 -52.12 -5.27 15.93
C LYS A 609 -51.40 -4.95 17.25
N GLY A 610 -50.08 -5.14 17.31
CA GLY A 610 -49.25 -4.90 18.50
C GLY A 610 -48.85 -3.43 18.71
N LEU A 611 -49.05 -2.57 17.70
CA LEU A 611 -48.72 -1.15 17.78
C LEU A 611 -49.50 -0.46 18.90
N ARG A 612 -48.80 0.35 19.71
CA ARG A 612 -49.40 1.06 20.85
C ARG A 612 -49.55 2.55 20.60
N GLU A 613 -48.49 3.19 20.16
CA GLU A 613 -48.45 4.63 19.90
C GLU A 613 -47.70 4.86 18.59
N VAL A 614 -48.23 5.76 17.76
CA VAL A 614 -47.58 6.26 16.54
C VAL A 614 -47.74 7.77 16.47
N ASP A 615 -46.82 8.45 15.79
CA ASP A 615 -46.97 9.87 15.47
C ASP A 615 -47.90 10.04 14.26
N GLY A 616 -47.72 9.24 13.21
CA GLY A 616 -48.55 9.33 12.00
C GLY A 616 -49.01 7.97 11.48
N LEU A 617 -50.28 7.89 11.09
CA LEU A 617 -50.87 6.74 10.39
C LEU A 617 -51.44 7.19 9.05
N THR A 618 -50.85 6.71 7.96
CA THR A 618 -51.29 6.96 6.59
C THR A 618 -51.62 5.64 5.88
N VAL A 619 -52.88 5.45 5.52
CA VAL A 619 -53.38 4.27 4.80
C VAL A 619 -54.10 4.73 3.54
N ARG A 620 -53.46 4.55 2.38
CA ARG A 620 -53.96 5.06 1.11
C ARG A 620 -54.06 4.01 0.03
N ASP A 621 -55.09 4.10 -0.80
CA ASP A 621 -55.18 3.38 -2.06
C ASP A 621 -54.99 1.85 -1.94
N ASN A 622 -55.51 1.24 -0.85
CA ASN A 622 -55.55 -0.21 -0.64
C ASN A 622 -56.98 -0.75 -0.92
N PRO A 623 -57.36 -1.02 -2.19
CA PRO A 623 -58.74 -1.32 -2.55
C PRO A 623 -59.32 -2.61 -1.92
N SER A 624 -58.49 -3.60 -1.60
CA SER A 624 -58.94 -4.85 -0.95
C SER A 624 -59.03 -4.76 0.58
N LEU A 625 -58.62 -3.64 1.17
CA LEU A 625 -58.58 -3.46 2.63
C LEU A 625 -60.01 -3.35 3.17
N THR A 626 -60.41 -4.26 4.06
CA THR A 626 -61.77 -4.29 4.65
C THR A 626 -61.80 -3.89 6.13
N GLU A 627 -60.65 -3.96 6.79
CA GLU A 627 -60.48 -3.65 8.20
C GLU A 627 -59.03 -3.25 8.53
N LEU A 628 -58.84 -2.35 9.51
CA LEU A 628 -57.52 -1.94 9.97
C LEU A 628 -56.93 -2.89 11.02
N ARG A 629 -57.74 -3.39 11.98
CA ARG A 629 -57.32 -4.37 13.02
C ARG A 629 -56.09 -3.96 13.84
N LEU A 630 -55.98 -2.67 14.13
CA LEU A 630 -54.96 -2.09 15.00
C LEU A 630 -55.42 -2.12 16.47
N ASP A 631 -55.68 -3.33 16.98
CA ASP A 631 -56.47 -3.53 18.20
C ASP A 631 -55.80 -3.00 19.49
N SER A 632 -54.47 -2.88 19.52
CA SER A 632 -53.71 -2.34 20.67
C SER A 632 -53.37 -0.86 20.55
N LEU A 633 -53.74 -0.21 19.43
CA LEU A 633 -53.37 1.17 19.17
C LEU A 633 -54.14 2.09 20.12
N ALA A 634 -53.40 2.80 20.96
CA ALA A 634 -53.94 3.72 21.96
C ALA A 634 -53.82 5.19 21.53
N GLN A 635 -52.81 5.53 20.71
CA GLN A 635 -52.56 6.92 20.34
C GLN A 635 -51.98 7.10 18.93
N VAL A 636 -52.50 8.10 18.22
CA VAL A 636 -51.93 8.72 17.00
C VAL A 636 -51.76 10.22 17.26
N ARG A 637 -50.52 10.71 17.28
CA ARG A 637 -50.21 12.06 17.83
C ARG A 637 -50.35 13.21 16.85
N VAL A 638 -49.95 13.01 15.60
CA VAL A 638 -49.81 14.04 14.57
C VAL A 638 -50.86 13.81 13.48
N GLY A 639 -50.67 12.83 12.59
CA GLY A 639 -51.51 12.66 11.40
C GLY A 639 -52.29 11.36 11.37
N PHE A 640 -53.60 11.44 11.09
CA PHE A 640 -54.44 10.26 10.81
C PHE A 640 -55.06 10.42 9.41
N MET A 641 -54.51 9.73 8.41
CA MET A 641 -54.99 9.79 7.04
C MET A 641 -55.38 8.42 6.53
N VAL A 642 -56.66 8.23 6.22
CA VAL A 642 -57.22 6.99 5.65
C VAL A 642 -58.07 7.36 4.44
N THR A 643 -57.52 7.20 3.24
CA THR A 643 -58.17 7.63 1.99
C THR A 643 -58.01 6.65 0.84
N GLY A 644 -58.98 6.59 -0.07
CA GLY A 644 -58.87 5.75 -1.28
C GLY A 644 -58.96 4.23 -1.02
N ASN A 645 -59.43 3.79 0.14
CA ASN A 645 -59.56 2.36 0.47
C ASN A 645 -61.01 1.91 0.17
N THR A 646 -61.27 1.51 -1.07
CA THR A 646 -62.63 1.34 -1.61
C THR A 646 -63.52 0.31 -0.92
N TRP A 647 -62.95 -0.64 -0.16
CA TRP A 647 -63.71 -1.65 0.61
C TRP A 647 -63.60 -1.49 2.12
N LEU A 648 -62.95 -0.43 2.60
CA LEU A 648 -62.85 -0.13 4.02
C LEU A 648 -64.03 0.79 4.41
N PRO A 649 -64.97 0.35 5.27
CA PRO A 649 -66.06 1.20 5.72
C PRO A 649 -65.53 2.48 6.40
N SER A 650 -65.91 3.65 5.90
CA SER A 650 -65.49 4.94 6.47
C SER A 650 -65.86 5.08 7.95
N CYS A 651 -66.99 4.48 8.35
CA CYS A 651 -67.41 4.44 9.76
C CYS A 651 -66.46 3.64 10.68
N ARG A 652 -65.78 2.60 10.18
CA ARG A 652 -64.75 1.87 10.96
C ARG A 652 -63.49 2.72 11.14
N ALA A 653 -63.05 3.39 10.08
CA ALA A 653 -61.91 4.30 10.13
C ALA A 653 -62.19 5.48 11.09
N ARG A 654 -63.38 6.09 11.02
CA ARG A 654 -63.81 7.17 11.94
C ARG A 654 -63.83 6.70 13.40
N ARG A 655 -64.40 5.53 13.69
CA ARG A 655 -64.44 4.97 15.05
C ARG A 655 -63.05 4.76 15.63
N LEU A 656 -62.12 4.23 14.82
CA LEU A 656 -60.73 4.10 15.26
C LEU A 656 -60.11 5.48 15.52
N ALA A 657 -60.25 6.41 14.57
CA ALA A 657 -59.70 7.76 14.71
C ALA A 657 -60.22 8.51 15.95
N GLU A 658 -61.51 8.38 16.27
CA GLU A 658 -62.11 8.96 17.48
C GLU A 658 -61.54 8.34 18.77
N ALA A 659 -61.13 7.07 18.73
CA ALA A 659 -60.55 6.38 19.87
C ALA A 659 -59.07 6.70 20.08
N VAL A 660 -58.31 6.95 19.00
CA VAL A 660 -56.83 6.99 19.06
C VAL A 660 -56.20 8.33 18.67
N HIS A 661 -56.86 9.16 17.85
CA HIS A 661 -56.25 10.41 17.35
C HIS A 661 -56.28 11.50 18.42
N THR A 662 -55.11 12.00 18.80
CA THR A 662 -54.96 13.08 19.79
C THR A 662 -54.40 14.39 19.21
N GLY A 663 -54.08 14.39 17.91
CA GLY A 663 -53.55 15.55 17.19
C GLY A 663 -54.61 16.59 16.82
N ALA A 664 -54.23 17.54 15.97
CA ALA A 664 -55.18 18.55 15.49
C ALA A 664 -56.22 17.91 14.56
N LEU A 665 -57.46 18.44 14.54
CA LEU A 665 -58.56 17.83 13.79
C LEU A 665 -58.41 17.98 12.26
N ASP A 666 -57.65 18.98 11.81
CA ASP A 666 -57.27 19.20 10.41
C ASP A 666 -56.22 18.19 9.90
N GLU A 667 -55.49 17.55 10.82
CA GLU A 667 -54.57 16.44 10.52
C GLU A 667 -55.28 15.08 10.46
N ARG A 668 -56.62 15.05 10.65
CA ARG A 668 -57.48 13.87 10.53
C ARG A 668 -58.25 13.88 9.20
N VAL A 669 -57.81 13.06 8.25
CA VAL A 669 -58.38 12.96 6.90
C VAL A 669 -58.95 11.55 6.68
N ILE A 670 -60.28 11.45 6.49
CA ILE A 670 -60.97 10.19 6.21
C ILE A 670 -61.97 10.43 5.08
N GLU A 671 -61.60 10.06 3.86
CA GLU A 671 -62.36 10.34 2.65
C GLU A 671 -62.15 9.24 1.60
N ASN A 672 -63.01 9.17 0.57
CA ASN A 672 -62.85 8.24 -0.55
C ASN A 672 -62.66 6.76 -0.15
N ASN A 673 -63.27 6.33 0.98
CA ASN A 673 -63.37 4.91 1.33
C ASN A 673 -64.81 4.41 1.07
N ASP A 674 -65.21 3.27 1.64
CA ASP A 674 -66.59 2.78 1.51
C ASP A 674 -67.55 3.61 2.41
N GLU A 675 -68.13 4.65 1.82
CA GLU A 675 -69.13 5.51 2.48
C GLU A 675 -70.52 4.85 2.57
N ALA A 676 -70.78 3.76 1.84
CA ALA A 676 -72.08 3.11 1.78
C ALA A 676 -72.24 1.99 2.83
N ALA A 677 -71.14 1.42 3.30
CA ALA A 677 -71.15 0.37 4.31
C ALA A 677 -71.77 0.83 5.65
N ALA A 678 -72.66 0.00 6.20
CA ALA A 678 -73.20 0.19 7.54
C ALA A 678 -72.25 -0.43 8.59
N CYS A 679 -71.83 0.37 9.58
CA CYS A 679 -71.13 -0.13 10.76
C CYS A 679 -72.11 -0.26 11.94
N PRO A 680 -72.57 -1.48 12.29
CA PRO A 680 -73.29 -1.68 13.54
C PRO A 680 -72.39 -1.32 14.74
N PRO A 681 -73.00 -0.88 15.86
CA PRO A 681 -72.29 -0.38 17.04
C PRO A 681 -71.35 -1.40 17.70
#